data_AF-A0A1Q9LHQ0-F1
#
_entry.id   AF-A0A1Q9LHQ0-F1
#
_cell.length_a   1.000
_cell.length_b   1.000
_cell.length_c   1.000
_cell.angle_alpha   90.00
_cell.angle_beta   90.00
_cell.angle_gamma   90.00
#
_symmetry.space_group_name_H-M   'P 1'
#
loop_
_entity.id
_entity.type
_entity.pdbx_description
1 polymer ?
#
loop_
_entity_poly.entity_id
_entity_poly.type
_entity_poly.pdbx_seq_one_letter_code
_entity_poly.pdbx_strand_id
1 'polypeptide(L)'
;MLALLVVGIGPLVNALLGVLRRDRERGSLAGVRRPRAGARHGDVAVVITAHDAEADIADAIASATRMVAAEDVYVVSDDSTDRTAALARDLGVNVVETAKPLGRAAAATTALDGFHLVDEYDYALLLDVDHRPHPAYLDRTLPMFDDPEVVAIAGFARTDWTTARRTPFGALLTAFRARANALTQALLTIIRTRPNGEAARLLPSPARMFRTSVLTDLDLAPEGLATADFDVSNQVYRKGLGRIVVVRGAVVSTRDPDTLVGYVRQVWQWSVGFWQAVRRNGLRRGPQVLGLGWFAVESAVTSVVLVALPFLVGFGLQSVWSVLLGVWVPDLLLTALVAARHRQPRFLAPALFLPFVRLLDAVLFLAALPHAFVERAARSPWLSPARTAAPEPAGKPWWRWWPVPVVGWVAAAAAAAGLAHRVSGTAAALPATATEPGLVDAVFGRVAGFGGDVPEGLAPATAQFAGFGSLASSFDRHASVLTGVRELSVVCAVVIALGLLVATAVLRLHPLAAALATAAVALCPPALVVLAGSGAGPLAAAWLAVAAVPLALATRIGWKALPIAVIPVAGAVVTAPALVIPFAVATAAWWVGTKERLRDRKRVAVAAGVLAVGAGLALLLGVLGLLAPAETSALTGSQRAWLLTAGAVLGLGGLVRLRSRTGAAGLLATAATSAVLGSDVLLAVVLAGSVLVLTALVDGLAERRPARRAAMGLAAAAGLAVVVAGVGAVPPTAPPVDHAAAADWFLAAAAPGATLSAPPLLLSDLRRDLRGRAPQLVRPEGEYTQYAVGTGVGAGVEVARFAGLTLRLLDTGPAQPAPDRTAAGAQLADNPRIRATQQVRDELRAGRVDFRAMAVLAEISAQHELVVGAVLNPAAEQGSGQPLRTVVVDLVDGRPAGDPAVLEALRTWVTAQRSPYAPSTVRPLAEGGAALDWRIPNPGDPAPR
;
A
#
# COMPACT_ATOMS: atom_id res chain seq x y z
N MET A 1 -0.70 -19.30 -9.03
CA MET A 1 -1.93 -19.36 -8.21
C MET A 1 -2.73 -18.06 -8.24
N LEU A 2 -2.15 -16.89 -7.91
CA LEU A 2 -2.87 -15.60 -7.97
C LEU A 2 -3.53 -15.34 -9.33
N ALA A 3 -2.83 -15.62 -10.44
CA ALA A 3 -3.40 -15.50 -11.78
C ALA A 3 -4.64 -16.38 -12.00
N LEU A 4 -4.69 -17.58 -11.39
CA LEU A 4 -5.85 -18.47 -11.45
C LEU A 4 -7.03 -17.89 -10.68
N LEU A 5 -6.80 -17.18 -9.57
CA LEU A 5 -7.84 -16.48 -8.82
C LEU A 5 -8.36 -15.24 -9.57
N VAL A 6 -7.52 -14.61 -10.40
CA VAL A 6 -7.95 -13.49 -11.25
C VAL A 6 -8.81 -13.95 -12.42
N VAL A 7 -8.44 -15.06 -13.05
CA VAL A 7 -9.18 -15.65 -14.18
C VAL A 7 -10.44 -16.40 -13.71
N GLY A 8 -10.40 -17.01 -12.53
CA GLY A 8 -11.39 -17.95 -12.03
C GLY A 8 -11.12 -19.37 -12.57
N ILE A 9 -11.19 -20.35 -11.68
CA ILE A 9 -11.05 -21.78 -12.00
C ILE A 9 -12.27 -22.25 -12.82
N GLY A 10 -13.49 -21.89 -12.40
CA GLY A 10 -14.72 -22.23 -13.12
C GLY A 10 -14.74 -21.70 -14.56
N PRO A 11 -14.48 -20.39 -14.77
CA PRO A 11 -14.28 -19.79 -16.08
C PRO A 11 -13.26 -20.50 -16.97
N LEU A 12 -12.09 -20.83 -16.42
CA LEU A 12 -10.99 -21.49 -17.14
C LEU A 12 -11.37 -22.91 -17.59
N VAL A 13 -11.95 -23.70 -16.68
CA VAL A 13 -12.40 -25.07 -16.97
C VAL A 13 -13.49 -25.04 -18.05
N ASN A 14 -14.46 -24.13 -17.93
CA ASN A 14 -15.52 -24.01 -18.93
C ASN A 14 -14.97 -23.55 -20.29
N ALA A 15 -14.03 -22.61 -20.33
CA ALA A 15 -13.38 -22.17 -21.55
C ALA A 15 -12.61 -23.32 -22.25
N LEU A 16 -11.83 -24.11 -21.50
CA LEU A 16 -11.14 -25.30 -21.99
C LEU A 16 -12.13 -26.34 -22.55
N LEU A 17 -13.18 -26.66 -21.78
CA LEU A 17 -14.22 -27.59 -22.21
C LEU A 17 -14.96 -27.08 -23.45
N GLY A 18 -15.23 -25.78 -23.56
CA GLY A 18 -15.89 -25.18 -24.72
C GLY A 18 -15.01 -25.19 -25.98
N VAL A 19 -13.69 -25.00 -25.84
CA VAL A 19 -12.75 -25.10 -26.96
C VAL A 19 -12.64 -26.55 -27.45
N LEU A 20 -12.52 -27.52 -26.53
CA LEU A 20 -12.47 -28.96 -26.85
C LEU A 20 -13.77 -29.48 -27.47
N ARG A 21 -14.90 -28.81 -27.22
CA ARG A 21 -16.23 -29.19 -27.75
C ARG A 21 -16.62 -28.44 -29.02
N ARG A 22 -15.85 -27.42 -29.43
CA ARG A 22 -16.08 -26.61 -30.63
C ARG A 22 -16.06 -27.46 -31.92
N ASP A 23 -15.43 -28.63 -31.87
CA ASP A 23 -15.43 -29.61 -32.96
C ASP A 23 -16.74 -30.39 -33.13
N ARG A 24 -17.65 -30.38 -32.13
CA ARG A 24 -18.96 -31.07 -32.24
C ARG A 24 -20.13 -30.16 -32.66
N GLU A 25 -20.01 -28.84 -32.53
CA GLU A 25 -21.14 -27.90 -32.76
C GLU A 25 -21.21 -27.29 -34.17
N ARG A 26 -20.25 -27.54 -35.06
CA ARG A 26 -20.39 -27.19 -36.49
C ARG A 26 -21.64 -27.83 -37.14
N GLY A 27 -22.23 -28.85 -36.52
CA GLY A 27 -23.46 -29.50 -36.97
C GLY A 27 -24.78 -28.86 -36.52
N SER A 28 -24.84 -28.04 -35.45
CA SER A 28 -26.15 -27.64 -34.86
C SER A 28 -26.71 -26.29 -35.32
N LEU A 29 -25.92 -25.48 -36.03
CA LEU A 29 -26.40 -24.26 -36.69
C LEU A 29 -26.67 -24.46 -38.19
N ALA A 30 -26.40 -25.65 -38.74
CA ALA A 30 -26.62 -25.99 -40.15
C ALA A 30 -28.07 -26.43 -40.47
N GLY A 31 -29.02 -26.19 -39.56
CA GLY A 31 -30.38 -26.69 -39.67
C GLY A 31 -31.47 -25.71 -39.27
N VAL A 32 -31.26 -24.39 -39.44
CA VAL A 32 -32.36 -23.43 -39.32
C VAL A 32 -33.31 -23.65 -40.50
N ARG A 33 -34.25 -24.59 -40.34
CA ARG A 33 -35.44 -24.67 -41.17
C ARG A 33 -36.15 -23.31 -41.12
N ARG A 34 -36.68 -22.89 -42.27
CA ARG A 34 -37.55 -21.71 -42.37
C ARG A 34 -38.61 -21.75 -41.25
N PRO A 35 -38.96 -20.59 -40.67
CA PRO A 35 -39.93 -20.52 -39.58
C PRO A 35 -41.21 -21.28 -39.95
N ARG A 36 -41.76 -22.04 -39.01
CA ARG A 36 -43.17 -22.45 -39.10
C ARG A 36 -43.99 -21.17 -39.17
N ALA A 37 -44.85 -21.07 -40.18
CA ALA A 37 -45.92 -20.07 -40.21
C ALA A 37 -46.76 -20.28 -38.94
N GLY A 38 -46.57 -19.43 -37.92
CA GLY A 38 -47.14 -19.65 -36.59
C GLY A 38 -47.00 -18.43 -35.70
N ALA A 39 -45.79 -18.11 -35.24
CA ALA A 39 -45.59 -16.97 -34.34
C ALA A 39 -45.58 -15.64 -35.11
N ARG A 40 -46.62 -14.82 -34.94
CA ARG A 40 -46.69 -13.43 -35.45
C ARG A 40 -46.14 -12.49 -34.37
N HIS A 41 -45.62 -11.32 -34.77
CA HIS A 41 -45.14 -10.33 -33.78
C HIS A 41 -46.23 -9.89 -32.78
N GLY A 42 -47.52 -10.08 -33.11
CA GLY A 42 -48.66 -9.86 -32.21
C GLY A 42 -48.85 -10.92 -31.11
N ASP A 43 -48.00 -11.95 -31.04
CA ASP A 43 -48.06 -12.95 -29.95
C ASP A 43 -47.17 -12.56 -28.75
N VAL A 44 -46.59 -11.36 -28.76
CA VAL A 44 -45.63 -10.88 -27.75
C VAL A 44 -46.11 -9.57 -27.09
N ALA A 45 -46.43 -9.63 -25.81
CA ALA A 45 -46.65 -8.42 -25.00
C ALA A 45 -45.30 -7.84 -24.52
N VAL A 46 -45.07 -6.54 -24.73
CA VAL A 46 -43.90 -5.83 -24.21
C VAL A 46 -44.27 -5.03 -22.97
N VAL A 47 -43.79 -5.45 -21.80
CA VAL A 47 -44.05 -4.78 -20.52
C VAL A 47 -42.85 -3.92 -20.13
N ILE A 48 -43.05 -2.60 -20.04
CA ILE A 48 -42.05 -1.63 -19.59
C ILE A 48 -42.41 -1.16 -18.18
N THR A 49 -41.48 -1.35 -17.24
CA THR A 49 -41.64 -0.85 -15.87
C THR A 49 -40.87 0.44 -15.66
N ALA A 50 -41.52 1.47 -15.07
CA ALA A 50 -40.96 2.80 -14.88
C ALA A 50 -41.37 3.45 -13.55
N HIS A 51 -40.49 4.29 -12.99
CA HIS A 51 -40.74 5.18 -11.86
C HIS A 51 -39.88 6.43 -12.03
N ASP A 52 -40.49 7.61 -12.03
CA ASP A 52 -39.82 8.90 -12.23
C ASP A 52 -38.83 8.89 -13.42
N ALA A 53 -39.32 8.47 -14.59
CA ALA A 53 -38.53 8.22 -15.79
C ALA A 53 -38.93 9.11 -16.99
N GLU A 54 -39.41 10.34 -16.73
CA GLU A 54 -39.87 11.28 -17.76
C GLU A 54 -38.87 11.45 -18.91
N ALA A 55 -37.58 11.46 -18.59
CA ALA A 55 -36.51 11.69 -19.56
C ALA A 55 -36.12 10.47 -20.42
N ASP A 56 -36.60 9.28 -20.09
CA ASP A 56 -36.19 8.02 -20.73
C ASP A 56 -37.36 7.21 -21.31
N ILE A 57 -38.59 7.45 -20.83
CA ILE A 57 -39.77 6.65 -21.20
C ILE A 57 -40.09 6.70 -22.69
N ALA A 58 -39.96 7.86 -23.33
CA ALA A 58 -40.23 8.02 -24.76
C ALA A 58 -39.29 7.15 -25.62
N ASP A 59 -37.99 7.15 -25.30
CA ASP A 59 -37.00 6.32 -25.99
C ASP A 59 -37.22 4.82 -25.75
N ALA A 60 -37.75 4.45 -24.57
CA ALA A 60 -38.07 3.05 -24.25
C ALA A 60 -39.24 2.55 -25.11
N ILE A 61 -40.32 3.33 -25.17
CA ILE A 61 -41.50 3.04 -26.00
C ILE A 61 -41.11 3.02 -27.49
N ALA A 62 -40.32 3.98 -27.96
CA ALA A 62 -39.80 4.01 -29.32
C ALA A 62 -38.94 2.77 -29.65
N SER A 63 -38.29 2.16 -28.65
CA SER A 63 -37.56 0.90 -28.84
C SER A 63 -38.46 -0.33 -28.87
N ALA A 64 -39.55 -0.33 -28.10
CA ALA A 64 -40.53 -1.41 -28.08
C ALA A 64 -41.37 -1.45 -29.36
N THR A 65 -41.84 -0.28 -29.82
CA THR A 65 -42.68 -0.12 -31.04
C THR A 65 -41.95 -0.43 -32.35
N ARG A 66 -40.61 -0.58 -32.31
CA ARG A 66 -39.83 -1.13 -33.44
C ARG A 66 -39.91 -2.66 -33.54
N MET A 67 -40.41 -3.33 -32.51
CA MET A 67 -40.52 -4.79 -32.43
C MET A 67 -41.97 -5.27 -32.49
N VAL A 68 -42.90 -4.54 -31.87
CA VAL A 68 -44.33 -4.89 -31.77
C VAL A 68 -45.19 -3.67 -32.06
N ALA A 69 -46.51 -3.84 -32.27
CA ALA A 69 -47.41 -2.72 -32.44
C ALA A 69 -47.57 -1.93 -31.12
N ALA A 70 -47.99 -0.66 -31.19
CA ALA A 70 -48.16 0.15 -29.98
C ALA A 70 -49.22 -0.42 -29.01
N GLU A 71 -50.20 -1.14 -29.55
CA GLU A 71 -51.24 -1.87 -28.80
C GLU A 71 -50.69 -3.07 -28.00
N ASP A 72 -49.53 -3.61 -28.38
CA ASP A 72 -48.86 -4.71 -27.66
C ASP A 72 -47.83 -4.20 -26.63
N VAL A 73 -47.73 -2.87 -26.45
CA VAL A 73 -46.82 -2.23 -25.48
C VAL A 73 -47.59 -1.77 -24.25
N TYR A 74 -47.13 -2.23 -23.09
CA TYR A 74 -47.74 -2.00 -21.79
C TYR A 74 -46.73 -1.34 -20.85
N VAL A 75 -47.05 -0.14 -20.37
CA VAL A 75 -46.22 0.63 -19.44
C VAL A 75 -46.85 0.62 -18.06
N VAL A 76 -46.07 0.24 -17.05
CA VAL A 76 -46.45 0.43 -15.64
C VAL A 76 -45.62 1.56 -15.05
N SER A 77 -46.30 2.65 -14.71
CA SER A 77 -45.75 3.78 -13.97
C SER A 77 -46.02 3.57 -12.48
N ASP A 78 -44.99 3.14 -11.75
CA ASP A 78 -45.10 2.77 -10.35
C ASP A 78 -44.94 3.98 -9.44
N ASP A 79 -46.03 4.58 -8.95
CA ASP A 79 -46.00 5.72 -8.02
C ASP A 79 -45.10 6.87 -8.51
N SER A 80 -45.10 7.15 -9.82
CA SER A 80 -44.32 8.26 -10.40
C SER A 80 -44.94 9.60 -10.04
N THR A 81 -44.08 10.58 -9.76
CA THR A 81 -44.46 11.97 -9.43
C THR A 81 -44.24 12.94 -10.59
N ASP A 82 -43.55 12.50 -11.64
CA ASP A 82 -43.24 13.27 -12.84
C ASP A 82 -44.20 12.97 -14.02
N ARG A 83 -43.89 13.45 -15.23
CA ARG A 83 -44.77 13.25 -16.40
C ARG A 83 -44.64 11.87 -17.06
N THR A 84 -44.03 10.87 -16.42
CA THR A 84 -43.80 9.54 -17.02
C THR A 84 -45.07 8.92 -17.60
N ALA A 85 -46.14 8.83 -16.81
CA ALA A 85 -47.39 8.20 -17.25
C ALA A 85 -48.09 9.01 -18.35
N ALA A 86 -48.09 10.34 -18.23
CA ALA A 86 -48.68 11.22 -19.24
C ALA A 86 -47.98 11.08 -20.60
N LEU A 87 -46.65 11.10 -20.62
CA LEU A 87 -45.87 10.92 -21.85
C LEU A 87 -46.09 9.54 -22.48
N ALA A 88 -46.23 8.49 -21.67
CA ALA A 88 -46.53 7.15 -22.20
C ALA A 88 -47.91 7.11 -22.89
N ARG A 89 -48.93 7.76 -22.30
CA ARG A 89 -50.27 7.87 -22.91
C ARG A 89 -50.26 8.67 -24.21
N ASP A 90 -49.53 9.79 -24.22
CA ASP A 90 -49.39 10.65 -25.41
C ASP A 90 -48.76 9.89 -26.60
N LEU A 91 -47.97 8.85 -26.31
CA LEU A 91 -47.34 7.97 -27.32
C LEU A 91 -48.24 6.80 -27.75
N GLY A 92 -49.48 6.72 -27.27
CA GLY A 92 -50.48 5.77 -27.74
C GLY A 92 -50.27 4.32 -27.30
N VAL A 93 -49.56 4.08 -26.19
CA VAL A 93 -49.40 2.75 -25.60
C VAL A 93 -50.31 2.53 -24.39
N ASN A 94 -50.46 1.29 -23.94
CA ASN A 94 -51.26 0.98 -22.75
C ASN A 94 -50.50 1.40 -21.49
N VAL A 95 -51.17 2.09 -20.55
CA VAL A 95 -50.53 2.62 -19.33
C VAL A 95 -51.35 2.31 -18.10
N VAL A 96 -50.70 1.71 -17.09
CA VAL A 96 -51.23 1.54 -15.72
C VAL A 96 -50.37 2.32 -14.74
N GLU A 97 -51.03 2.99 -13.78
CA GLU A 97 -50.39 3.69 -12.68
C GLU A 97 -50.66 2.95 -11.36
N THR A 98 -49.64 2.78 -10.52
CA THR A 98 -49.82 2.17 -9.20
C THR A 98 -50.19 3.24 -8.17
N ALA A 99 -51.08 2.90 -7.24
CA ALA A 99 -51.54 3.82 -6.18
C ALA A 99 -50.55 3.95 -5.01
N LYS A 100 -49.52 3.09 -4.96
CA LYS A 100 -48.49 3.04 -3.92
C LYS A 100 -47.24 2.42 -4.52
N PRO A 101 -46.04 2.73 -4.01
CA PRO A 101 -44.80 2.24 -4.61
C PRO A 101 -44.65 0.74 -4.36
N LEU A 102 -44.72 -0.05 -5.43
CA LEU A 102 -44.63 -1.51 -5.43
C LEU A 102 -43.18 -1.98 -5.66
N GLY A 103 -42.38 -1.19 -6.39
CA GLY A 103 -41.06 -1.55 -6.88
C GLY A 103 -41.11 -2.36 -8.17
N ARG A 104 -39.98 -2.40 -8.89
CA ARG A 104 -39.86 -2.90 -10.27
C ARG A 104 -40.53 -4.26 -10.52
N ALA A 105 -40.21 -5.24 -9.69
CA ALA A 105 -40.69 -6.62 -9.87
C ALA A 105 -42.20 -6.76 -9.66
N ALA A 106 -42.74 -6.13 -8.61
CA ALA A 106 -44.16 -6.17 -8.31
C ALA A 106 -44.99 -5.32 -9.30
N ALA A 107 -44.41 -4.23 -9.81
CA ALA A 107 -44.98 -3.45 -10.90
C ALA A 107 -45.13 -4.28 -12.18
N ALA A 108 -44.14 -5.11 -12.53
CA ALA A 108 -44.24 -6.04 -13.65
C ALA A 108 -45.37 -7.07 -13.47
N THR A 109 -45.49 -7.67 -12.28
CA THR A 109 -46.60 -8.60 -11.96
C THR A 109 -47.96 -7.91 -12.07
N THR A 110 -48.06 -6.67 -11.58
CA THR A 110 -49.30 -5.88 -11.66
C THR A 110 -49.70 -5.59 -13.10
N ALA A 111 -48.72 -5.42 -14.01
CA ALA A 111 -48.99 -5.31 -15.45
C ALA A 111 -49.57 -6.61 -16.02
N LEU A 112 -48.91 -7.73 -15.74
CA LEU A 112 -49.28 -9.04 -16.27
C LEU A 112 -50.71 -9.41 -15.85
N ASP A 113 -51.04 -9.19 -14.58
CA ASP A 113 -52.36 -9.49 -14.03
C ASP A 113 -53.41 -8.47 -14.49
N GLY A 114 -53.09 -7.16 -14.40
CA GLY A 114 -54.04 -6.08 -14.68
C GLY A 114 -54.45 -5.96 -16.14
N PHE A 115 -53.60 -6.40 -17.07
CA PHE A 115 -53.89 -6.44 -18.50
C PHE A 115 -54.21 -7.85 -19.01
N HIS A 116 -54.33 -8.85 -18.13
CA HIS A 116 -54.58 -10.25 -18.53
C HIS A 116 -53.59 -10.80 -19.58
N LEU A 117 -52.34 -10.34 -19.53
CA LEU A 117 -51.34 -10.64 -20.57
C LEU A 117 -50.99 -12.12 -20.67
N VAL A 118 -51.18 -12.85 -19.56
CA VAL A 118 -50.92 -14.30 -19.53
C VAL A 118 -51.96 -15.08 -20.34
N ASP A 119 -53.18 -14.55 -20.45
CA ASP A 119 -54.30 -15.17 -21.14
C ASP A 119 -54.34 -14.75 -22.63
N GLU A 120 -53.85 -13.55 -22.96
CA GLU A 120 -53.96 -12.95 -24.29
C GLU A 120 -52.73 -13.18 -25.20
N TYR A 121 -51.55 -13.41 -24.62
CA TYR A 121 -50.31 -13.53 -25.37
C TYR A 121 -49.59 -14.86 -25.10
N ASP A 122 -48.85 -15.37 -26.08
CA ASP A 122 -48.01 -16.56 -25.89
C ASP A 122 -46.69 -16.23 -25.17
N TYR A 123 -46.21 -14.99 -25.33
CA TYR A 123 -44.94 -14.53 -24.78
C TYR A 123 -45.06 -13.15 -24.14
N ALA A 124 -44.31 -12.93 -23.07
CA ALA A 124 -44.16 -11.61 -22.46
C ALA A 124 -42.68 -11.21 -22.37
N LEU A 125 -42.35 -10.02 -22.88
CA LEU A 125 -41.03 -9.42 -22.81
C LEU A 125 -41.00 -8.33 -21.74
N LEU A 126 -40.26 -8.59 -20.66
CA LEU A 126 -40.11 -7.66 -19.53
C LEU A 126 -38.91 -6.74 -19.75
N LEU A 127 -39.15 -5.43 -19.81
CA LEU A 127 -38.16 -4.38 -20.04
C LEU A 127 -38.10 -3.40 -18.86
N ASP A 128 -36.87 -3.02 -18.48
CA ASP A 128 -36.62 -1.84 -17.66
C ASP A 128 -36.61 -0.62 -18.58
N VAL A 129 -36.95 0.55 -18.03
CA VAL A 129 -37.03 1.81 -18.80
C VAL A 129 -35.71 2.20 -19.48
N ASP A 130 -34.56 1.67 -19.07
CA ASP A 130 -33.25 1.89 -19.70
C ASP A 130 -32.81 0.77 -20.66
N HIS A 131 -33.62 -0.27 -20.87
CA HIS A 131 -33.36 -1.32 -21.86
C HIS A 131 -33.72 -0.86 -23.26
N ARG A 132 -32.81 -1.03 -24.22
CA ARG A 132 -33.07 -0.79 -25.65
C ARG A 132 -32.73 -2.04 -26.46
N PRO A 133 -33.69 -2.97 -26.66
CA PRO A 133 -33.50 -4.13 -27.50
C PRO A 133 -33.18 -3.74 -28.95
N HIS A 134 -32.31 -4.51 -29.60
CA HIS A 134 -32.05 -4.34 -31.04
C HIS A 134 -33.34 -4.62 -31.85
N PRO A 135 -33.62 -3.94 -32.97
CA PRO A 135 -34.86 -4.17 -33.75
C PRO A 135 -35.10 -5.65 -34.11
N ALA A 136 -34.07 -6.35 -34.58
CA ALA A 136 -34.10 -7.80 -34.83
C ALA A 136 -34.05 -8.68 -33.56
N TYR A 137 -34.49 -8.21 -32.39
CA TYR A 137 -34.47 -8.98 -31.14
C TYR A 137 -35.44 -10.16 -31.23
N LEU A 138 -36.72 -9.90 -31.54
CA LEU A 138 -37.75 -10.93 -31.65
C LEU A 138 -37.44 -11.97 -32.74
N ASP A 139 -36.95 -11.52 -33.90
CA ASP A 139 -36.53 -12.41 -35.00
C ASP A 139 -35.47 -13.44 -34.59
N ARG A 140 -34.66 -13.11 -33.57
CA ARG A 140 -33.57 -13.96 -33.07
C ARG A 140 -33.97 -14.79 -31.86
N THR A 141 -35.02 -14.40 -31.15
CA THR A 141 -35.45 -15.05 -29.91
C THR A 141 -36.66 -15.95 -30.11
N LEU A 142 -37.68 -15.53 -30.86
CA LEU A 142 -38.89 -16.34 -31.12
C LEU A 142 -38.59 -17.75 -31.65
N PRO A 143 -37.66 -17.96 -32.60
CA PRO A 143 -37.35 -19.31 -33.09
C PRO A 143 -36.78 -20.25 -32.02
N MET A 144 -36.24 -19.73 -30.91
CA MET A 144 -35.74 -20.56 -29.81
C MET A 144 -36.88 -21.19 -29.00
N PHE A 145 -38.10 -20.64 -29.09
CA PHE A 145 -39.31 -21.20 -28.51
C PHE A 145 -39.96 -22.29 -29.38
N ASP A 146 -39.37 -22.67 -30.53
CA ASP A 146 -39.80 -23.89 -31.22
C ASP A 146 -39.49 -25.15 -30.39
N ASP A 147 -38.54 -25.05 -29.47
CA ASP A 147 -38.27 -26.06 -28.45
C ASP A 147 -39.19 -25.84 -27.24
N PRO A 148 -40.07 -26.81 -26.91
CA PRO A 148 -40.98 -26.69 -25.78
C PRO A 148 -40.26 -26.65 -24.43
N GLU A 149 -39.02 -27.16 -24.33
CA GLU A 149 -38.24 -27.05 -23.09
C GLU A 149 -37.75 -25.61 -22.84
N VAL A 150 -37.63 -24.78 -23.87
CA VAL A 150 -37.22 -23.38 -23.72
C VAL A 150 -38.43 -22.58 -23.23
N VAL A 151 -38.35 -22.07 -22.00
CA VAL A 151 -39.45 -21.33 -21.36
C VAL A 151 -39.12 -19.87 -21.09
N ALA A 152 -37.84 -19.50 -21.14
CA ALA A 152 -37.43 -18.11 -21.10
C ALA A 152 -36.15 -17.85 -21.90
N ILE A 153 -36.00 -16.62 -22.35
CA ILE A 153 -34.84 -16.12 -23.07
C ILE A 153 -34.30 -14.90 -22.35
N ALA A 154 -32.99 -14.92 -22.11
CA ALA A 154 -32.23 -13.85 -21.48
C ALA A 154 -31.49 -13.02 -22.56
N GLY A 155 -31.70 -11.70 -22.54
CA GLY A 155 -31.05 -10.76 -23.45
C GLY A 155 -29.54 -10.63 -23.25
N PHE A 156 -28.83 -10.27 -24.31
CA PHE A 156 -27.37 -10.08 -24.32
C PHE A 156 -27.04 -8.60 -24.09
N ALA A 157 -26.62 -8.25 -22.86
CA ALA A 157 -26.34 -6.87 -22.45
C ALA A 157 -25.17 -6.27 -23.24
N ARG A 158 -25.36 -5.07 -23.76
CA ARG A 158 -24.33 -4.23 -24.35
C ARG A 158 -24.41 -2.85 -23.71
N THR A 159 -23.30 -2.37 -23.18
CA THR A 159 -23.23 -1.04 -22.59
C THR A 159 -23.48 0.03 -23.65
N ASP A 160 -24.42 0.93 -23.37
CA ASP A 160 -24.54 2.18 -24.09
C ASP A 160 -23.48 3.17 -23.60
N TRP A 161 -22.58 3.54 -24.51
CA TRP A 161 -21.50 4.47 -24.21
C TRP A 161 -21.86 5.93 -24.48
N THR A 162 -22.99 6.19 -25.14
CA THR A 162 -23.41 7.56 -25.48
C THR A 162 -23.92 8.32 -24.26
N THR A 163 -24.41 7.60 -23.26
CA THR A 163 -25.01 8.15 -22.04
C THR A 163 -24.03 8.32 -20.88
N ALA A 164 -22.79 7.83 -20.98
CA ALA A 164 -21.83 7.91 -19.90
C ALA A 164 -21.26 9.33 -19.76
N ARG A 165 -21.15 9.85 -18.53
CA ARG A 165 -20.41 11.10 -18.26
C ARG A 165 -19.00 11.02 -18.84
N ARG A 166 -18.57 12.11 -19.48
CA ARG A 166 -17.22 12.21 -20.10
C ARG A 166 -16.07 12.36 -19.10
N THR A 167 -16.30 12.21 -17.79
CA THR A 167 -15.22 12.30 -16.80
C THR A 167 -14.35 11.04 -16.83
N PRO A 168 -13.04 11.13 -16.56
CA PRO A 168 -12.16 9.95 -16.54
C PRO A 168 -12.63 8.87 -15.56
N PHE A 169 -13.15 9.30 -14.40
CA PHE A 169 -13.65 8.39 -13.38
C PHE A 169 -14.98 7.72 -13.76
N GLY A 170 -15.91 8.44 -14.40
CA GLY A 170 -17.14 7.84 -14.92
C GLY A 170 -16.84 6.82 -16.02
N ALA A 171 -15.94 7.16 -16.95
CA ALA A 171 -15.48 6.25 -17.99
C ALA A 171 -14.82 4.97 -17.41
N LEU A 172 -14.06 5.08 -16.31
CA LEU A 172 -13.49 3.94 -15.60
C LEU A 172 -14.57 2.99 -15.06
N LEU A 173 -15.58 3.51 -14.36
CA LEU A 173 -16.66 2.70 -13.80
C LEU A 173 -17.50 2.01 -14.88
N THR A 174 -17.89 2.76 -15.92
CA THR A 174 -18.63 2.23 -17.07
C THR A 174 -17.81 1.17 -17.80
N ALA A 175 -16.51 1.40 -18.03
CA ALA A 175 -15.63 0.42 -18.67
C ALA A 175 -15.45 -0.85 -17.84
N PHE A 176 -15.35 -0.72 -16.51
CA PHE A 176 -15.29 -1.88 -15.63
C PHE A 176 -16.58 -2.72 -15.73
N ARG A 177 -17.75 -2.09 -15.67
CA ARG A 177 -19.05 -2.78 -15.82
C ARG A 177 -19.21 -3.42 -17.19
N ALA A 178 -18.91 -2.69 -18.26
CA ALA A 178 -18.95 -3.20 -19.62
C ALA A 178 -18.03 -4.41 -19.82
N ARG A 179 -16.81 -4.35 -19.26
CA ARG A 179 -15.84 -5.45 -19.27
C ARG A 179 -16.36 -6.65 -18.47
N ALA A 180 -16.87 -6.43 -17.26
CA ALA A 180 -17.44 -7.48 -16.44
C ALA A 180 -18.60 -8.16 -17.16
N ASN A 181 -19.53 -7.39 -17.75
CA ASN A 181 -20.62 -7.90 -18.57
C ASN A 181 -20.10 -8.73 -19.76
N ALA A 182 -19.07 -8.28 -20.47
CA ALA A 182 -18.50 -8.99 -21.61
C ALA A 182 -17.87 -10.34 -21.20
N LEU A 183 -17.05 -10.36 -20.15
CA LEU A 183 -16.40 -11.56 -19.63
C LEU A 183 -17.44 -12.57 -19.13
N THR A 184 -18.39 -12.08 -18.33
CA THR A 184 -19.46 -12.87 -17.77
C THR A 184 -20.37 -13.47 -18.85
N GLN A 185 -20.77 -12.69 -19.86
CA GLN A 185 -21.59 -13.20 -20.96
C GLN A 185 -20.83 -14.13 -21.92
N ALA A 186 -19.49 -13.99 -22.01
CA ALA A 186 -18.66 -14.96 -22.70
C ALA A 186 -18.74 -16.33 -22.01
N LEU A 187 -18.70 -16.37 -20.67
CA LEU A 187 -18.91 -17.59 -19.90
C LEU A 187 -20.31 -18.17 -20.09
N LEU A 188 -21.34 -17.34 -20.06
CA LEU A 188 -22.74 -17.75 -20.32
C LEU A 188 -22.89 -18.49 -21.66
N THR A 189 -22.15 -18.08 -22.69
CA THR A 189 -22.29 -18.72 -24.00
C THR A 189 -21.44 -19.98 -24.18
N ILE A 190 -20.35 -20.13 -23.43
CA ILE A 190 -19.44 -21.29 -23.54
C ILE A 190 -20.08 -22.55 -22.92
N ILE A 191 -21.00 -22.38 -21.97
CA ILE A 191 -21.68 -23.47 -21.24
C ILE A 191 -22.79 -24.15 -22.07
N ARG A 192 -23.05 -23.72 -23.32
CA ARG A 192 -24.07 -24.27 -24.24
C ARG A 192 -23.96 -25.77 -24.57
N THR A 193 -22.88 -26.42 -24.17
CA THR A 193 -22.58 -27.82 -24.52
C THR A 193 -23.23 -28.87 -23.59
N ARG A 194 -24.27 -28.49 -22.83
CA ARG A 194 -25.17 -29.42 -22.12
C ARG A 194 -26.64 -29.01 -22.34
N PRO A 195 -27.60 -29.96 -22.32
CA PRO A 195 -29.04 -29.67 -22.27
C PRO A 195 -29.50 -28.86 -21.05
N ASN A 196 -28.63 -28.62 -20.05
CA ASN A 196 -28.97 -27.93 -18.81
C ASN A 196 -28.34 -26.52 -18.79
N GLY A 197 -29.17 -25.50 -19.06
CA GLY A 197 -28.85 -24.07 -19.07
C GLY A 197 -28.45 -23.46 -17.72
N GLU A 198 -27.35 -23.92 -17.12
CA GLU A 198 -26.92 -23.56 -15.76
C GLU A 198 -26.48 -22.09 -15.60
N ALA A 199 -26.07 -21.42 -16.68
CA ALA A 199 -25.41 -20.12 -16.59
C ALA A 199 -26.37 -18.94 -16.37
N ALA A 200 -27.60 -19.01 -16.90
CA ALA A 200 -28.63 -17.98 -16.72
C ALA A 200 -29.12 -17.83 -15.26
N ARG A 201 -28.76 -18.79 -14.38
CA ARG A 201 -29.07 -18.76 -12.93
C ARG A 201 -28.19 -17.79 -12.15
N LEU A 202 -27.02 -17.47 -12.71
CA LEU A 202 -25.96 -16.78 -11.97
C LEU A 202 -26.11 -15.26 -12.00
N LEU A 203 -26.88 -14.71 -12.95
CA LEU A 203 -26.82 -13.29 -13.29
C LEU A 203 -28.18 -12.71 -13.66
N PRO A 204 -28.48 -11.48 -13.22
CA PRO A 204 -29.59 -10.71 -13.77
C PRO A 204 -29.29 -10.41 -15.24
N SER A 205 -30.24 -10.75 -16.11
CA SER A 205 -30.16 -10.49 -17.55
C SER A 205 -31.13 -9.39 -17.92
N PRO A 206 -30.75 -8.45 -18.80
CA PRO A 206 -31.71 -7.49 -19.34
C PRO A 206 -32.70 -8.18 -20.29
N ALA A 207 -33.82 -7.50 -20.52
CA ALA A 207 -34.90 -7.87 -21.46
C ALA A 207 -35.25 -9.36 -21.44
N ARG A 208 -35.89 -9.85 -20.38
CA ARG A 208 -36.23 -11.28 -20.30
C ARG A 208 -37.56 -11.54 -20.97
N MET A 209 -37.56 -12.49 -21.92
CA MET A 209 -38.76 -12.95 -22.61
C MET A 209 -39.18 -14.29 -22.02
N PHE A 210 -40.44 -14.45 -21.64
CA PHE A 210 -40.99 -15.67 -21.06
C PHE A 210 -42.11 -16.22 -21.92
N ARG A 211 -42.32 -17.53 -21.91
CA ARG A 211 -43.65 -18.08 -22.20
C ARG A 211 -44.61 -17.61 -21.12
N THR A 212 -45.75 -17.09 -21.51
CA THR A 212 -46.79 -16.68 -20.54
C THR A 212 -47.26 -17.86 -19.71
N SER A 213 -47.33 -19.06 -20.29
CA SER A 213 -47.72 -20.30 -19.63
C SER A 213 -46.88 -20.67 -18.39
N VAL A 214 -45.65 -20.16 -18.25
CA VAL A 214 -44.82 -20.40 -17.06
C VAL A 214 -44.87 -19.25 -16.05
N LEU A 215 -45.41 -18.08 -16.42
CA LEU A 215 -45.44 -16.91 -15.53
C LEU A 215 -46.40 -17.11 -14.35
N THR A 216 -47.49 -17.86 -14.52
CA THR A 216 -48.41 -18.27 -13.44
C THR A 216 -47.72 -19.09 -12.35
N ASP A 217 -46.71 -19.87 -12.74
CA ASP A 217 -45.91 -20.67 -11.83
C ASP A 217 -44.69 -19.92 -11.28
N LEU A 218 -44.45 -18.66 -11.63
CA LEU A 218 -43.28 -17.90 -11.19
C LEU A 218 -43.68 -16.77 -10.24
N ASP A 219 -43.06 -16.73 -9.07
CA ASP A 219 -43.13 -15.57 -8.19
C ASP A 219 -42.08 -14.56 -8.66
N LEU A 220 -42.53 -13.57 -9.45
CA LEU A 220 -41.67 -12.52 -10.00
C LEU A 220 -41.21 -11.50 -8.96
N ALA A 221 -41.94 -11.34 -7.85
CA ALA A 221 -41.67 -10.36 -6.80
C ALA A 221 -41.52 -11.03 -5.41
N PRO A 222 -40.60 -12.00 -5.27
CA PRO A 222 -40.53 -12.83 -4.09
C PRO A 222 -40.10 -12.05 -2.85
N GLU A 223 -40.77 -12.32 -1.73
CA GLU A 223 -40.50 -11.58 -0.50
C GLU A 223 -39.09 -11.79 0.03
N GLY A 224 -38.53 -10.72 0.62
CA GLY A 224 -37.21 -10.74 1.25
C GLY A 224 -36.01 -10.67 0.32
N LEU A 225 -36.21 -10.54 -1.00
CA LEU A 225 -35.13 -10.43 -2.00
C LEU A 225 -34.91 -8.98 -2.47
N ALA A 226 -33.67 -8.51 -2.35
CA ALA A 226 -33.26 -7.18 -2.83
C ALA A 226 -33.21 -7.08 -4.37
N THR A 227 -33.05 -8.22 -5.04
CA THR A 227 -33.06 -8.32 -6.51
C THR A 227 -33.69 -9.64 -6.90
N ALA A 228 -34.97 -9.59 -7.27
CA ALA A 228 -35.80 -10.76 -7.59
C ALA A 228 -35.21 -11.66 -8.70
N ASP A 229 -34.51 -11.05 -9.67
CA ASP A 229 -34.02 -11.73 -10.87
C ASP A 229 -33.13 -12.95 -10.59
N PHE A 230 -32.35 -12.89 -9.49
CA PHE A 230 -31.50 -14.00 -9.05
C PHE A 230 -32.32 -15.22 -8.60
N ASP A 231 -33.52 -15.03 -8.04
CA ASP A 231 -34.37 -16.15 -7.61
C ASP A 231 -35.30 -16.63 -8.73
N VAL A 232 -35.89 -15.73 -9.53
CA VAL A 232 -36.82 -16.10 -10.64
C VAL A 232 -36.18 -17.13 -11.56
N SER A 233 -34.92 -16.94 -11.93
CA SER A 233 -34.19 -17.89 -12.78
C SER A 233 -34.01 -19.24 -12.11
N ASN A 234 -33.84 -19.28 -10.78
CA ASN A 234 -33.73 -20.51 -10.01
C ASN A 234 -35.10 -21.19 -9.80
N GLN A 235 -36.20 -20.44 -9.76
CA GLN A 235 -37.55 -20.99 -9.66
C GLN A 235 -37.91 -21.87 -10.86
N VAL A 236 -37.60 -21.42 -12.08
CA VAL A 236 -37.81 -22.20 -13.32
C VAL A 236 -37.26 -23.62 -13.19
N TYR A 237 -36.05 -23.74 -12.67
CA TYR A 237 -35.39 -25.04 -12.52
C TYR A 237 -35.83 -25.81 -11.28
N ARG A 238 -36.05 -25.12 -10.16
CA ARG A 238 -36.53 -25.75 -8.91
C ARG A 238 -37.91 -26.37 -9.08
N LYS A 239 -38.75 -25.74 -9.91
CA LYS A 239 -40.10 -26.21 -10.27
C LYS A 239 -40.13 -27.10 -11.51
N GLY A 240 -38.99 -27.31 -12.18
CA GLY A 240 -38.91 -28.18 -13.37
C GLY A 240 -39.67 -27.66 -14.59
N LEU A 241 -39.86 -26.34 -14.71
CA LEU A 241 -40.68 -25.72 -15.75
C LEU A 241 -40.02 -25.74 -17.14
N GLY A 242 -38.69 -25.92 -17.21
CA GLY A 242 -37.94 -25.95 -18.46
C GLY A 242 -36.55 -25.34 -18.32
N ARG A 243 -36.06 -24.70 -19.39
CA ARG A 243 -34.73 -24.07 -19.43
C ARG A 243 -34.76 -22.64 -19.95
N ILE A 244 -33.76 -21.88 -19.50
CA ILE A 244 -33.52 -20.49 -19.89
C ILE A 244 -32.34 -20.44 -20.86
N VAL A 245 -32.51 -19.80 -22.01
CA VAL A 245 -31.47 -19.70 -23.04
C VAL A 245 -30.97 -18.26 -23.18
N VAL A 246 -29.66 -18.09 -23.32
CA VAL A 246 -29.04 -16.80 -23.66
C VAL A 246 -28.71 -16.79 -25.15
N VAL A 247 -29.22 -15.81 -25.90
CA VAL A 247 -29.00 -15.68 -27.35
C VAL A 247 -28.05 -14.52 -27.62
N ARG A 248 -26.83 -14.79 -28.13
CA ARG A 248 -25.84 -13.73 -28.45
C ARG A 248 -26.36 -12.65 -29.39
N GLY A 249 -27.27 -12.99 -30.28
CA GLY A 249 -27.88 -12.06 -31.22
C GLY A 249 -29.00 -11.20 -30.62
N ALA A 250 -29.54 -11.57 -29.45
CA ALA A 250 -30.59 -10.86 -28.75
C ALA A 250 -30.00 -9.68 -27.95
N VAL A 251 -29.32 -8.76 -28.65
CA VAL A 251 -28.57 -7.67 -28.03
C VAL A 251 -29.53 -6.63 -27.44
N VAL A 252 -29.24 -6.20 -26.21
CA VAL A 252 -29.97 -5.15 -25.50
C VAL A 252 -28.96 -4.10 -25.06
N SER A 253 -29.16 -2.87 -25.51
CA SER A 253 -28.39 -1.74 -24.97
C SER A 253 -28.86 -1.47 -23.54
N THR A 254 -27.93 -1.38 -22.60
CA THR A 254 -28.19 -1.10 -21.18
C THR A 254 -27.33 0.05 -20.70
N ARG A 255 -27.84 0.82 -19.73
CA ARG A 255 -27.09 1.92 -19.13
C ARG A 255 -26.30 1.42 -17.92
N ASP A 256 -24.99 1.62 -17.94
CA ASP A 256 -24.12 1.28 -16.81
C ASP A 256 -23.82 2.52 -15.93
N PRO A 257 -23.56 2.35 -14.63
CA PRO A 257 -23.31 3.44 -13.70
C PRO A 257 -22.01 4.18 -14.04
N ASP A 258 -22.06 5.51 -13.97
CA ASP A 258 -20.96 6.44 -14.26
C ASP A 258 -20.58 7.33 -13.06
N THR A 259 -21.19 7.08 -11.89
CA THR A 259 -20.86 7.71 -10.61
C THR A 259 -20.56 6.66 -9.55
N LEU A 260 -19.66 6.98 -8.61
CA LEU A 260 -19.30 6.04 -7.53
C LEU A 260 -20.51 5.63 -6.70
N VAL A 261 -21.38 6.58 -6.37
CA VAL A 261 -22.56 6.33 -5.54
C VAL A 261 -23.54 5.40 -6.27
N GLY A 262 -23.80 5.64 -7.55
CA GLY A 262 -24.64 4.77 -8.38
C GLY A 262 -24.05 3.37 -8.51
N TYR A 263 -22.74 3.28 -8.78
CA TYR A 263 -22.01 2.02 -8.89
C TYR A 263 -22.09 1.20 -7.59
N VAL A 264 -21.72 1.79 -6.45
CA VAL A 264 -21.75 1.13 -5.14
C VAL A 264 -23.17 0.69 -4.80
N ARG A 265 -24.19 1.52 -5.07
CA ARG A 265 -25.59 1.17 -4.81
C ARG A 265 -26.01 -0.07 -5.60
N GLN A 266 -25.70 -0.11 -6.90
CA GLN A 266 -26.05 -1.22 -7.77
C GLN A 266 -25.33 -2.50 -7.37
N VAL A 267 -24.00 -2.47 -7.23
CA VAL A 267 -23.19 -3.65 -6.88
C VAL A 267 -23.58 -4.17 -5.49
N TRP A 268 -23.83 -3.27 -4.54
CA TRP A 268 -24.31 -3.66 -3.21
C TRP A 268 -25.65 -4.41 -3.28
N GLN A 269 -26.64 -3.87 -4.00
CA GLN A 269 -27.95 -4.51 -4.12
C GLN A 269 -27.87 -5.87 -4.81
N TRP A 270 -27.10 -5.97 -5.88
CA TRP A 270 -26.88 -7.25 -6.57
C TRP A 270 -26.16 -8.26 -5.68
N SER A 271 -25.16 -7.83 -4.90
CA SER A 271 -24.44 -8.72 -3.99
C SER A 271 -25.35 -9.24 -2.87
N VAL A 272 -26.20 -8.39 -2.30
CA VAL A 272 -27.21 -8.81 -1.31
C VAL A 272 -28.21 -9.76 -1.95
N GLY A 273 -28.76 -9.42 -3.12
CA GLY A 273 -29.72 -10.26 -3.84
C GLY A 273 -29.14 -11.63 -4.21
N PHE A 274 -27.88 -11.68 -4.65
CA PHE A 274 -27.15 -12.92 -4.92
C PHE A 274 -27.04 -13.78 -3.66
N TRP A 275 -26.56 -13.24 -2.53
CA TRP A 275 -26.42 -14.01 -1.29
C TRP A 275 -27.77 -14.47 -0.72
N GLN A 276 -28.83 -13.66 -0.87
CA GLN A 276 -30.18 -14.06 -0.51
C GLN A 276 -30.69 -15.22 -1.39
N ALA A 277 -30.42 -15.17 -2.70
CA ALA A 277 -30.76 -16.26 -3.61
C ALA A 277 -29.98 -17.54 -3.28
N VAL A 278 -28.68 -17.45 -2.97
CA VAL A 278 -27.85 -18.57 -2.50
C VAL A 278 -28.41 -19.15 -1.20
N ARG A 279 -28.78 -18.30 -0.23
CA ARG A 279 -29.39 -18.73 1.04
C ARG A 279 -30.72 -19.45 0.81
N ARG A 280 -31.60 -18.91 -0.04
CA ARG A 280 -32.95 -19.44 -0.30
C ARG A 280 -32.91 -20.75 -1.09
N ASN A 281 -32.00 -20.88 -2.04
CA ASN A 281 -31.87 -22.06 -2.89
C ASN A 281 -30.90 -23.12 -2.33
N GLY A 282 -30.10 -22.76 -1.32
CA GLY A 282 -29.21 -23.66 -0.59
C GLY A 282 -28.01 -24.18 -1.40
N LEU A 283 -27.21 -25.04 -0.76
CA LEU A 283 -26.09 -25.78 -1.37
C LEU A 283 -26.45 -27.26 -1.64
N ARG A 284 -27.73 -27.66 -1.52
CA ARG A 284 -28.12 -29.09 -1.47
C ARG A 284 -29.12 -29.52 -2.56
N ARG A 285 -28.77 -30.67 -3.15
CA ARG A 285 -29.40 -31.56 -4.15
C ARG A 285 -29.51 -31.07 -5.61
N GLY A 286 -28.94 -31.89 -6.49
CA GLY A 286 -28.88 -31.71 -7.94
C GLY A 286 -27.56 -31.09 -8.41
N PRO A 287 -26.95 -31.55 -9.53
CA PRO A 287 -25.73 -30.95 -10.12
C PRO A 287 -25.90 -29.45 -10.41
N GLN A 288 -27.15 -29.04 -10.57
CA GLN A 288 -27.60 -27.71 -10.90
C GLN A 288 -27.59 -26.72 -9.70
N VAL A 289 -27.82 -27.17 -8.47
CA VAL A 289 -27.72 -26.35 -7.24
C VAL A 289 -26.26 -26.23 -6.78
N LEU A 290 -25.43 -27.22 -7.10
CA LEU A 290 -23.99 -27.20 -6.86
C LEU A 290 -23.26 -26.10 -7.66
N GLY A 291 -23.76 -25.73 -8.85
CA GLY A 291 -23.15 -24.69 -9.69
C GLY A 291 -23.22 -23.27 -9.09
N LEU A 292 -24.37 -22.87 -8.54
CA LEU A 292 -24.53 -21.58 -7.86
C LEU A 292 -23.70 -21.53 -6.56
N GLY A 293 -23.72 -22.63 -5.79
CA GLY A 293 -22.91 -22.78 -4.59
C GLY A 293 -21.40 -22.70 -4.85
N TRP A 294 -20.94 -23.40 -5.89
CA TRP A 294 -19.54 -23.36 -6.31
C TRP A 294 -19.12 -21.96 -6.75
N PHE A 295 -19.93 -21.28 -7.57
CA PHE A 295 -19.67 -19.91 -7.98
C PHE A 295 -19.61 -18.94 -6.77
N ALA A 296 -20.47 -19.14 -5.77
CA ALA A 296 -20.44 -18.37 -4.53
C ALA A 296 -19.15 -18.60 -3.75
N VAL A 297 -18.71 -19.85 -3.57
CA VAL A 297 -17.45 -20.20 -2.88
C VAL A 297 -16.25 -19.63 -3.63
N GLU A 298 -16.17 -19.83 -4.95
CA GLU A 298 -15.08 -19.34 -5.79
C GLU A 298 -14.98 -17.80 -5.74
N SER A 299 -16.12 -17.12 -5.85
CA SER A 299 -16.20 -15.65 -5.76
C SER A 299 -15.82 -15.15 -4.37
N ALA A 300 -16.23 -15.85 -3.30
CA ALA A 300 -15.87 -15.51 -1.93
C ALA A 300 -14.37 -15.69 -1.67
N VAL A 301 -13.79 -16.83 -2.07
CA VAL A 301 -12.34 -17.09 -1.94
C VAL A 301 -11.54 -16.05 -2.71
N THR A 302 -11.93 -15.77 -3.96
CA THR A 302 -11.29 -14.73 -4.78
C THR A 302 -11.38 -13.37 -4.11
N SER A 303 -12.55 -13.02 -3.59
CA SER A 303 -12.75 -11.74 -2.89
C SER A 303 -11.90 -11.64 -1.62
N VAL A 304 -11.83 -12.71 -0.82
CA VAL A 304 -11.00 -12.76 0.39
C VAL A 304 -9.53 -12.58 0.04
N VAL A 305 -9.03 -13.28 -0.98
CA VAL A 305 -7.63 -13.16 -1.40
C VAL A 305 -7.34 -11.76 -1.93
N LEU A 306 -8.21 -11.19 -2.78
CA LEU A 306 -8.03 -9.82 -3.28
C LEU A 306 -8.00 -8.79 -2.15
N VAL A 307 -8.88 -8.94 -1.15
CA VAL A 307 -8.85 -8.10 0.04
C VAL A 307 -7.58 -8.34 0.87
N ALA A 308 -7.10 -9.58 0.99
CA ALA A 308 -5.89 -9.93 1.73
C ALA A 308 -4.59 -9.46 1.07
N LEU A 309 -4.55 -9.36 -0.26
CA LEU A 309 -3.31 -9.10 -1.03
C LEU A 309 -2.56 -7.81 -0.63
N PRO A 310 -3.21 -6.64 -0.48
CA PRO A 310 -2.54 -5.44 0.02
C PRO A 310 -1.85 -5.65 1.38
N PHE A 311 -2.46 -6.46 2.26
CA PHE A 311 -1.87 -6.81 3.54
C PHE A 311 -0.68 -7.74 3.36
N LEU A 312 -0.84 -8.83 2.59
CA LEU A 312 0.24 -9.80 2.37
C LEU A 312 1.50 -9.16 1.78
N VAL A 313 1.33 -8.15 0.91
CA VAL A 313 2.46 -7.33 0.44
C VAL A 313 3.01 -6.43 1.54
N GLY A 314 2.16 -5.75 2.31
CA GLY A 314 2.58 -4.92 3.45
C GLY A 314 3.33 -5.69 4.55
N PHE A 315 2.99 -6.96 4.76
CA PHE A 315 3.67 -7.88 5.68
C PHE A 315 4.98 -8.46 5.12
N GLY A 316 5.30 -8.24 3.85
CA GLY A 316 6.43 -8.91 3.18
C GLY A 316 6.22 -10.40 2.92
N LEU A 317 5.01 -10.94 3.17
CA LEU A 317 4.65 -12.33 2.87
C LEU A 317 4.47 -12.58 1.37
N GLN A 318 4.24 -11.52 0.59
CA GLN A 318 4.17 -11.55 -0.87
C GLN A 318 4.96 -10.38 -1.46
N SER A 319 5.65 -10.62 -2.57
CA SER A 319 6.36 -9.55 -3.27
C SER A 319 5.39 -8.67 -4.08
N VAL A 320 5.75 -7.40 -4.31
CA VAL A 320 5.01 -6.54 -5.24
C VAL A 320 4.93 -7.16 -6.66
N TRP A 321 5.99 -7.86 -7.07
CA TRP A 321 6.05 -8.59 -8.34
C TRP A 321 5.01 -9.71 -8.42
N SER A 322 4.73 -10.40 -7.31
CA SER A 322 3.67 -11.42 -7.24
C SER A 322 2.30 -10.82 -7.55
N VAL A 323 2.02 -9.59 -7.11
CA VAL A 323 0.76 -8.89 -7.39
C VAL A 323 0.74 -8.35 -8.82
N LEU A 324 1.84 -7.77 -9.30
CA LEU A 324 1.94 -7.27 -10.67
C LEU A 324 1.73 -8.41 -11.69
N LEU A 325 2.46 -9.51 -11.55
CA LEU A 325 2.40 -10.66 -12.45
C LEU A 325 1.16 -11.54 -12.20
N GLY A 326 0.72 -11.63 -10.95
CA GLY A 326 -0.38 -12.51 -10.54
C GLY A 326 -1.76 -11.89 -10.66
N VAL A 327 -1.87 -10.55 -10.65
CA VAL A 327 -3.16 -9.85 -10.69
C VAL A 327 -3.23 -8.85 -11.84
N TRP A 328 -2.29 -7.91 -11.92
CA TRP A 328 -2.35 -6.84 -12.92
C TRP A 328 -2.18 -7.37 -14.34
N VAL A 329 -1.15 -8.17 -14.60
CA VAL A 329 -0.91 -8.72 -15.94
C VAL A 329 -2.11 -9.56 -16.44
N PRO A 330 -2.65 -10.52 -15.68
CA PRO A 330 -3.83 -11.26 -16.10
C PRO A 330 -5.06 -10.36 -16.32
N ASP A 331 -5.28 -9.36 -15.45
CA ASP A 331 -6.40 -8.43 -15.59
C ASP A 331 -6.27 -7.56 -16.87
N LEU A 332 -5.06 -7.07 -17.16
CA LEU A 332 -4.72 -6.34 -18.38
C LEU A 332 -4.90 -7.21 -19.63
N LEU A 333 -4.43 -8.46 -19.61
CA LEU A 333 -4.60 -9.40 -20.73
C LEU A 333 -6.08 -9.71 -21.01
N LEU A 334 -6.87 -9.93 -19.96
CA LEU A 334 -8.32 -10.11 -20.08
C LEU A 334 -9.00 -8.85 -20.64
N THR A 335 -8.54 -7.66 -20.23
CA THR A 335 -9.04 -6.38 -20.74
C THR A 335 -8.69 -6.19 -22.21
N ALA A 336 -7.45 -6.51 -22.60
CA ALA A 336 -7.01 -6.46 -23.99
C ALA A 336 -7.80 -7.45 -24.87
N LEU A 337 -8.09 -8.65 -24.35
CA LEU A 337 -8.93 -9.63 -25.04
C LEU A 337 -10.36 -9.10 -25.25
N VAL A 338 -10.97 -8.48 -24.24
CA VAL A 338 -12.29 -7.84 -24.37
C VAL A 338 -12.24 -6.70 -25.38
N ALA A 339 -11.22 -5.84 -25.30
CA ALA A 339 -11.01 -4.73 -26.23
C ALA A 339 -10.90 -5.20 -27.68
N ALA A 340 -10.10 -6.25 -27.93
CA ALA A 340 -9.91 -6.85 -29.24
C ALA A 340 -11.20 -7.52 -29.75
N ARG A 341 -11.86 -8.33 -28.92
CA ARG A 341 -13.09 -9.06 -29.28
C ARG A 341 -14.24 -8.12 -29.62
N HIS A 342 -14.39 -7.03 -28.89
CA HIS A 342 -15.44 -6.03 -29.11
C HIS A 342 -15.03 -4.93 -30.08
N ARG A 343 -13.76 -4.90 -30.53
CA ARG A 343 -13.16 -3.83 -31.35
C ARG A 343 -13.36 -2.44 -30.71
N GLN A 344 -13.13 -2.36 -29.40
CA GLN A 344 -13.35 -1.17 -28.59
C GLN A 344 -12.06 -0.81 -27.83
N PRO A 345 -11.16 0.05 -28.38
CA PRO A 345 -9.90 0.40 -27.72
C PRO A 345 -10.10 1.20 -26.43
N ARG A 346 -11.29 1.75 -26.21
CA ARG A 346 -11.67 2.52 -25.00
C ARG A 346 -11.52 1.75 -23.68
N PHE A 347 -11.44 0.42 -23.72
CA PHE A 347 -11.15 -0.39 -22.54
C PHE A 347 -9.69 -0.30 -22.08
N LEU A 348 -8.76 0.10 -22.96
CA LEU A 348 -7.32 0.07 -22.69
C LEU A 348 -6.88 1.22 -21.77
N ALA A 349 -7.43 2.43 -21.98
CA ALA A 349 -7.11 3.59 -21.14
C ALA A 349 -7.42 3.37 -19.64
N PRO A 350 -8.62 2.87 -19.24
CA PRO A 350 -8.91 2.59 -17.84
C PRO A 350 -8.27 1.31 -17.30
N ALA A 351 -7.66 0.46 -18.16
CA ALA A 351 -7.23 -0.90 -17.81
C ALA A 351 -6.31 -0.96 -16.58
N LEU A 352 -5.39 0.01 -16.43
CA LEU A 352 -4.46 0.08 -15.31
C LEU A 352 -5.16 0.24 -13.95
N PHE A 353 -6.36 0.82 -13.94
CA PHE A 353 -7.11 1.13 -12.72
C PHE A 353 -8.24 0.14 -12.42
N LEU A 354 -8.58 -0.76 -13.35
CA LEU A 354 -9.63 -1.77 -13.16
C LEU A 354 -9.39 -2.69 -11.95
N PRO A 355 -8.15 -3.09 -11.61
CA PRO A 355 -7.91 -3.88 -10.40
C PRO A 355 -8.36 -3.19 -9.10
N PHE A 356 -8.34 -1.86 -9.01
CA PHE A 356 -8.85 -1.14 -7.84
C PHE A 356 -10.37 -1.21 -7.74
N VAL A 357 -11.06 -1.09 -8.87
CA VAL A 357 -12.53 -1.27 -8.91
C VAL A 357 -12.90 -2.72 -8.59
N ARG A 358 -12.09 -3.69 -9.02
CA ARG A 358 -12.24 -5.10 -8.65
C ARG A 358 -12.06 -5.34 -7.15
N LEU A 359 -11.12 -4.65 -6.50
CA LEU A 359 -10.96 -4.69 -5.06
C LEU A 359 -12.20 -4.11 -4.34
N LEU A 360 -12.77 -3.01 -4.86
CA LEU A 360 -14.02 -2.46 -4.36
C LEU A 360 -15.17 -3.48 -4.48
N ASP A 361 -15.31 -4.18 -5.61
CA ASP A 361 -16.30 -5.25 -5.78
C ASP A 361 -16.12 -6.38 -4.77
N ALA A 362 -14.89 -6.86 -4.58
CA ALA A 362 -14.57 -7.91 -3.60
C ALA A 362 -14.99 -7.50 -2.18
N VAL A 363 -14.70 -6.25 -1.81
CA VAL A 363 -15.11 -5.66 -0.54
C VAL A 363 -16.64 -5.62 -0.40
N LEU A 364 -17.35 -5.09 -1.40
CA LEU A 364 -18.81 -4.97 -1.37
C LEU A 364 -19.48 -6.34 -1.32
N PHE A 365 -18.96 -7.30 -2.09
CA PHE A 365 -19.45 -8.67 -2.14
C PHE A 365 -19.35 -9.38 -0.79
N LEU A 366 -18.21 -9.27 -0.10
CA LEU A 366 -18.03 -9.85 1.24
C LEU A 366 -18.85 -9.13 2.31
N ALA A 367 -18.88 -7.79 2.26
CA ALA A 367 -19.66 -6.99 3.21
C ALA A 367 -21.18 -7.21 3.07
N ALA A 368 -21.65 -7.61 1.89
CA ALA A 368 -23.05 -7.93 1.63
C ALA A 368 -23.51 -9.25 2.28
N LEU A 369 -22.60 -10.20 2.55
CA LEU A 369 -22.95 -11.53 3.05
C LEU A 369 -23.78 -11.49 4.36
N PRO A 370 -23.39 -10.77 5.42
CA PRO A 370 -24.20 -10.68 6.64
C PRO A 370 -25.60 -10.08 6.39
N HIS A 371 -25.72 -9.22 5.38
CA HIS A 371 -26.98 -8.53 5.07
C HIS A 371 -27.99 -9.44 4.39
N ALA A 372 -27.56 -10.56 3.80
CA ALA A 372 -28.47 -11.59 3.30
C ALA A 372 -29.24 -12.31 4.43
N PHE A 373 -28.79 -12.17 5.68
CA PHE A 373 -29.43 -12.74 6.86
C PHE A 373 -30.37 -11.76 7.58
N VAL A 374 -30.44 -10.50 7.15
CA VAL A 374 -31.34 -9.50 7.72
C VAL A 374 -32.66 -9.52 6.95
N GLU A 375 -33.75 -9.87 7.63
CA GLU A 375 -35.10 -9.79 7.07
C GLU A 375 -35.46 -8.32 6.79
N ARG A 376 -35.80 -8.02 5.54
CA ARG A 376 -36.32 -6.73 5.10
C ARG A 376 -37.56 -6.96 4.25
N ALA A 377 -38.53 -6.05 4.37
CA ALA A 377 -39.72 -6.08 3.54
C ALA A 377 -39.35 -6.07 2.04
N ALA A 378 -40.13 -6.80 1.25
CA ALA A 378 -39.96 -6.93 -0.19
C ALA A 378 -40.17 -5.58 -0.88
N ARG A 379 -39.08 -4.85 -1.08
CA ARG A 379 -39.04 -3.71 -1.99
C ARG A 379 -37.81 -3.94 -2.85
N SER A 380 -38.00 -4.19 -4.14
CA SER A 380 -36.91 -4.09 -5.13
C SER A 380 -36.85 -2.61 -5.54
N PRO A 381 -36.03 -1.78 -4.88
CA PRO A 381 -35.97 -0.35 -5.19
C PRO A 381 -35.49 -0.14 -6.63
N TRP A 382 -35.98 0.93 -7.24
CA TRP A 382 -35.61 1.34 -8.59
C TRP A 382 -34.09 1.58 -8.69
N LEU A 383 -33.46 0.83 -9.60
CA LEU A 383 -32.01 0.80 -9.81
C LEU A 383 -31.57 1.79 -10.87
N SER A 384 -32.40 2.01 -11.89
CA SER A 384 -32.11 2.89 -13.02
C SER A 384 -31.80 4.29 -12.50
N PRO A 385 -30.68 4.91 -12.91
CA PRO A 385 -30.40 6.30 -12.59
C PRO A 385 -31.41 7.15 -13.36
N ALA A 386 -32.53 7.50 -12.71
CA ALA A 386 -33.40 8.57 -13.20
C ALA A 386 -32.52 9.80 -13.48
N ARG A 387 -32.71 10.47 -14.62
CA ARG A 387 -32.11 11.79 -14.79
C ARG A 387 -32.60 12.63 -13.63
N THR A 388 -31.70 13.02 -12.75
CA THR A 388 -31.93 14.29 -12.06
C THR A 388 -31.85 15.33 -13.17
N ALA A 389 -33.01 15.75 -13.68
CA ALA A 389 -33.13 16.76 -14.73
C ALA A 389 -32.60 18.14 -14.31
N ALA A 390 -32.05 18.25 -13.10
CA ALA A 390 -31.24 19.39 -12.72
C ALA A 390 -29.82 19.21 -13.30
N PRO A 391 -29.34 20.07 -14.24
CA PRO A 391 -27.94 20.46 -14.16
C PRO A 391 -27.68 20.82 -12.69
N GLU A 392 -26.58 20.32 -12.10
CA GLU A 392 -26.15 20.84 -10.79
C GLU A 392 -26.33 22.35 -10.85
N PRO A 393 -27.12 22.97 -9.93
CA PRO A 393 -27.24 24.42 -9.94
C PRO A 393 -25.82 24.93 -9.95
N ALA A 394 -25.48 25.72 -10.99
CA ALA A 394 -24.13 26.22 -11.19
C ALA A 394 -23.63 26.65 -9.82
N GLY A 395 -22.71 25.85 -9.25
CA GLY A 395 -22.34 26.00 -7.86
C GLY A 395 -21.96 27.45 -7.72
N LYS A 396 -22.66 28.20 -6.84
CA LYS A 396 -22.40 29.62 -6.62
C LYS A 396 -20.88 29.78 -6.64
N PRO A 397 -20.33 30.61 -7.53
CA PRO A 397 -18.92 30.54 -7.85
C PRO A 397 -18.10 30.50 -6.56
N TRP A 398 -17.36 29.41 -6.38
CA TRP A 398 -16.52 29.11 -5.23
C TRP A 398 -15.58 30.29 -4.87
N TRP A 399 -15.33 31.20 -5.81
CA TRP A 399 -14.57 32.45 -5.66
C TRP A 399 -15.26 33.58 -4.87
N ARG A 400 -16.55 33.50 -4.49
CA ARG A 400 -17.23 34.57 -3.73
C ARG A 400 -17.02 34.56 -2.19
N TRP A 401 -16.22 33.63 -1.64
CA TRP A 401 -15.90 33.54 -0.20
C TRP A 401 -14.37 33.52 0.06
N TRP A 402 -13.59 34.05 -0.87
CA TRP A 402 -12.22 33.58 -1.20
C TRP A 402 -11.02 33.98 -0.31
N PRO A 403 -11.00 34.99 0.59
CA PRO A 403 -9.73 35.27 1.26
C PRO A 403 -9.41 34.26 2.36
N VAL A 404 -10.39 33.85 3.15
CA VAL A 404 -10.15 33.16 4.43
C VAL A 404 -9.85 31.65 4.30
N PRO A 405 -10.60 30.83 3.52
CA PRO A 405 -10.35 29.39 3.47
C PRO A 405 -9.11 29.03 2.66
N VAL A 406 -8.74 29.79 1.64
CA VAL A 406 -7.55 29.54 0.81
C VAL A 406 -6.29 29.84 1.58
N VAL A 407 -6.23 30.99 2.25
CA VAL A 407 -5.12 31.33 3.16
C VAL A 407 -4.99 30.28 4.26
N GLY A 408 -6.11 29.78 4.80
CA GLY A 408 -6.10 28.70 5.77
C GLY A 408 -5.51 27.39 5.24
N TRP A 409 -5.88 26.97 4.03
CA TRP A 409 -5.32 25.75 3.42
C TRP A 409 -3.86 25.90 3.01
N VAL A 410 -3.46 27.09 2.53
CA VAL A 410 -2.05 27.41 2.25
C VAL A 410 -1.22 27.38 3.54
N ALA A 411 -1.72 27.96 4.63
CA ALA A 411 -1.05 27.91 5.93
C ALA A 411 -0.95 26.47 6.46
N ALA A 412 -1.98 25.65 6.28
CA ALA A 412 -1.98 24.25 6.70
C ALA A 412 -0.99 23.40 5.88
N ALA A 413 -0.92 23.63 4.57
CA ALA A 413 0.06 23.01 3.68
C ALA A 413 1.50 23.46 4.01
N ALA A 414 1.70 24.75 4.30
CA ALA A 414 2.99 25.27 4.72
C ALA A 414 3.44 24.69 6.08
N ALA A 415 2.53 24.53 7.04
CA ALA A 415 2.81 23.87 8.32
C ALA A 415 3.18 22.38 8.12
N ALA A 416 2.50 21.68 7.23
CA ALA A 416 2.83 20.29 6.86
C ALA A 416 4.21 20.17 6.20
N ALA A 417 4.53 21.06 5.27
CA ALA A 417 5.85 21.12 4.63
C ALA A 417 6.95 21.47 5.65
N GLY A 418 6.66 22.43 6.56
CA GLY A 418 7.55 22.80 7.66
C GLY A 418 7.81 21.63 8.61
N LEU A 419 6.79 20.85 8.97
CA LEU A 419 6.94 19.62 9.75
C LEU A 419 7.87 18.62 9.04
N ALA A 420 7.62 18.32 7.77
CA ALA A 420 8.43 17.38 7.00
C ALA A 420 9.90 17.84 6.89
N HIS A 421 10.13 19.13 6.61
CA HIS A 421 11.47 19.70 6.54
C HIS A 421 12.20 19.61 7.88
N ARG A 422 11.52 19.95 8.98
CA ARG A 422 12.08 19.87 10.34
C ARG A 422 12.39 18.41 10.73
N VAL A 423 11.50 17.47 10.45
CA VAL A 423 11.76 16.03 10.68
C VAL A 423 12.95 15.54 9.86
N SER A 424 13.08 15.97 8.60
CA SER A 424 14.24 15.62 7.77
C SER A 424 15.56 16.15 8.35
N GLY A 425 15.58 17.40 8.82
CA GLY A 425 16.76 17.96 9.48
C GLY A 425 17.11 17.23 10.78
N THR A 426 16.10 16.89 11.59
CA THR A 426 16.29 16.11 12.81
C THR A 426 16.79 14.69 12.51
N ALA A 427 16.21 14.01 11.52
CA ALA A 427 16.59 12.64 11.14
C ALA A 427 18.06 12.53 10.68
N ALA A 428 18.59 13.57 10.05
CA ALA A 428 19.98 13.64 9.62
C ALA A 428 20.97 13.87 10.77
N ALA A 429 20.57 14.58 11.83
CA ALA A 429 21.46 15.00 12.91
C ALA A 429 21.36 14.16 14.20
N LEU A 430 20.23 13.45 14.40
CA LEU A 430 19.94 12.73 15.64
C LEU A 430 20.92 11.55 15.83
N PRO A 431 21.48 11.33 17.03
CA PRO A 431 22.21 10.09 17.32
C PRO A 431 21.31 8.86 17.17
N ALA A 432 21.92 7.71 16.91
CA ALA A 432 21.18 6.45 16.87
C ALA A 432 20.58 6.14 18.25
N THR A 433 19.33 5.66 18.27
CA THR A 433 18.72 5.12 19.49
C THR A 433 19.28 3.74 19.82
N ALA A 434 18.89 3.15 20.96
CA ALA A 434 19.39 1.83 21.35
C ALA A 434 18.94 0.70 20.40
N THR A 435 17.84 0.88 19.66
CA THR A 435 17.23 -0.15 18.80
C THR A 435 17.60 0.01 17.33
N GLU A 436 17.97 1.22 16.90
CA GLU A 436 18.32 1.50 15.51
C GLU A 436 19.54 0.72 15.00
N PRO A 437 20.60 0.46 15.77
CA PRO A 437 21.75 -0.30 15.26
C PRO A 437 21.37 -1.67 14.71
N GLY A 438 20.64 -2.48 15.47
CA GLY A 438 20.19 -3.80 15.02
C GLY A 438 19.18 -3.71 13.87
N LEU A 439 18.26 -2.73 13.90
CA LEU A 439 17.30 -2.51 12.82
C LEU A 439 18.00 -2.13 11.50
N VAL A 440 18.91 -1.17 11.55
CA VAL A 440 19.62 -0.64 10.37
C VAL A 440 20.48 -1.72 9.74
N ASP A 441 21.20 -2.50 10.54
CA ASP A 441 22.01 -3.60 10.04
C ASP A 441 21.13 -4.71 9.41
N ALA A 442 19.99 -5.05 10.01
CA ALA A 442 19.05 -6.01 9.44
C ALA A 442 18.43 -5.51 8.12
N VAL A 443 18.06 -4.23 8.05
CA VAL A 443 17.50 -3.60 6.86
C VAL A 443 18.53 -3.57 5.72
N PHE A 444 19.73 -3.04 5.98
CA PHE A 444 20.78 -2.95 4.99
C PHE A 444 21.29 -4.33 4.58
N GLY A 445 21.50 -5.24 5.52
CA GLY A 445 21.91 -6.62 5.27
C GLY A 445 20.93 -7.37 4.36
N ARG A 446 19.62 -7.13 4.50
CA ARG A 446 18.59 -7.70 3.60
C ARG A 446 18.65 -7.11 2.18
N VAL A 447 18.90 -5.80 2.05
CA VAL A 447 18.97 -5.13 0.74
C VAL A 447 20.28 -5.40 0.01
N ALA A 448 21.39 -5.47 0.74
CA ALA A 448 22.73 -5.68 0.21
C ALA A 448 23.16 -7.16 0.13
N GLY A 449 22.40 -8.08 0.74
CA GLY A 449 22.63 -9.52 0.64
C GLY A 449 23.64 -10.10 1.64
N PHE A 450 23.95 -9.39 2.73
CA PHE A 450 24.90 -9.86 3.75
C PHE A 450 24.26 -10.73 4.84
N GLY A 451 22.93 -10.84 4.88
CA GLY A 451 22.21 -11.44 6.01
C GLY A 451 22.27 -10.57 7.26
N GLY A 452 21.39 -10.84 8.23
CA GLY A 452 21.34 -10.09 9.48
C GLY A 452 20.17 -10.57 10.34
N ASP A 453 20.42 -10.70 11.64
CA ASP A 453 19.38 -11.06 12.59
C ASP A 453 18.38 -9.92 12.71
N VAL A 454 17.11 -10.24 12.54
CA VAL A 454 16.03 -9.27 12.69
C VAL A 454 15.73 -9.17 14.18
N PRO A 455 15.83 -7.97 14.80
CA PRO A 455 15.47 -7.82 16.20
C PRO A 455 14.04 -8.30 16.47
N GLU A 456 13.83 -8.97 17.60
CA GLU A 456 12.50 -9.46 17.99
C GLU A 456 11.46 -8.34 17.95
N GLY A 457 10.26 -8.65 17.42
CA GLY A 457 9.17 -7.69 17.27
C GLY A 457 9.33 -6.65 16.14
N LEU A 458 10.51 -6.52 15.51
CA LEU A 458 10.75 -5.53 14.45
C LEU A 458 10.68 -6.09 13.02
N ALA A 459 10.29 -7.36 12.85
CA ALA A 459 10.22 -7.97 11.51
C ALA A 459 9.31 -7.22 10.51
N PRO A 460 8.08 -6.78 10.88
CA PRO A 460 7.24 -6.00 9.97
C PRO A 460 7.84 -4.63 9.62
N ALA A 461 8.46 -3.95 10.59
CA ALA A 461 9.13 -2.67 10.36
C ALA A 461 10.34 -2.85 9.42
N THR A 462 11.20 -3.84 9.71
CA THR A 462 12.37 -4.19 8.89
C THR A 462 11.98 -4.51 7.45
N ALA A 463 10.87 -5.23 7.24
CA ALA A 463 10.36 -5.52 5.89
C ALA A 463 9.94 -4.25 5.13
N GLN A 464 9.25 -3.33 5.80
CA GLN A 464 8.82 -2.05 5.22
C GLN A 464 10.03 -1.13 4.90
N PHE A 465 10.98 -1.00 5.84
CA PHE A 465 12.21 -0.24 5.62
C PHE A 465 13.07 -0.83 4.49
N ALA A 466 13.25 -2.14 4.43
CA ALA A 466 14.00 -2.78 3.34
C ALA A 466 13.29 -2.68 1.98
N GLY A 467 11.95 -2.83 1.96
CA GLY A 467 11.14 -2.63 0.78
C GLY A 467 11.25 -1.20 0.23
N PHE A 468 11.19 -0.19 1.10
CA PHE A 468 11.42 1.19 0.71
C PHE A 468 12.87 1.43 0.27
N GLY A 469 13.86 1.00 1.04
CA GLY A 469 15.27 1.22 0.75
C GLY A 469 15.70 0.63 -0.60
N SER A 470 15.18 -0.54 -0.96
CA SER A 470 15.41 -1.16 -2.27
C SER A 470 14.72 -0.43 -3.42
N LEU A 471 13.45 -0.03 -3.25
CA LEU A 471 12.70 0.70 -4.28
C LEU A 471 13.24 2.12 -4.50
N ALA A 472 13.56 2.79 -3.41
CA ALA A 472 14.01 4.17 -3.42
C ALA A 472 15.51 4.26 -3.67
N SER A 473 16.32 3.20 -3.52
CA SER A 473 17.79 3.30 -3.52
C SER A 473 18.32 4.33 -2.52
N SER A 474 17.76 4.35 -1.30
CA SER A 474 18.08 5.37 -0.29
C SER A 474 19.51 5.29 0.22
N PHE A 475 20.09 4.08 0.33
CA PHE A 475 21.44 3.89 0.87
C PHE A 475 22.56 4.52 0.04
N ASP A 476 22.33 4.74 -1.26
CA ASP A 476 23.31 5.33 -2.17
C ASP A 476 23.23 6.87 -2.22
N ARG A 477 22.13 7.47 -1.70
CA ARG A 477 21.93 8.93 -1.68
C ARG A 477 22.46 9.63 -0.44
N HIS A 478 22.56 8.91 0.67
CA HIS A 478 22.85 9.50 1.98
C HIS A 478 24.25 9.15 2.45
N ALA A 479 24.83 10.05 3.25
CA ALA A 479 26.18 9.91 3.78
C ALA A 479 26.36 8.68 4.67
N SER A 480 25.31 8.22 5.37
CA SER A 480 25.32 6.99 6.17
C SER A 480 24.10 6.11 5.88
N VAL A 481 24.23 4.82 6.17
CA VAL A 481 23.16 3.82 6.07
C VAL A 481 22.03 4.18 7.03
N LEU A 482 22.33 4.67 8.24
CA LEU A 482 21.32 5.12 9.21
C LEU A 482 20.41 6.21 8.61
N THR A 483 20.98 7.24 8.00
CA THR A 483 20.18 8.31 7.37
C THR A 483 19.38 7.76 6.19
N GLY A 484 19.94 6.80 5.43
CA GLY A 484 19.22 6.09 4.37
C GLY A 484 18.01 5.28 4.86
N VAL A 485 18.07 4.69 6.05
CA VAL A 485 16.90 4.03 6.69
C VAL A 485 15.88 5.07 7.17
N ARG A 486 16.34 6.13 7.83
CA ARG A 486 15.47 7.21 8.36
C ARG A 486 14.76 8.02 7.29
N GLU A 487 15.17 7.95 6.03
CA GLU A 487 14.43 8.57 4.92
C GLU A 487 12.95 8.13 4.90
N LEU A 488 12.66 6.85 5.19
CA LEU A 488 11.27 6.38 5.28
C LEU A 488 10.50 7.03 6.44
N SER A 489 11.16 7.36 7.57
CA SER A 489 10.53 8.11 8.65
C SER A 489 10.16 9.54 8.22
N VAL A 490 10.97 10.19 7.39
CA VAL A 490 10.63 11.48 6.77
C VAL A 490 9.41 11.35 5.85
N VAL A 491 9.36 10.29 5.03
CA VAL A 491 8.20 9.99 4.19
C VAL A 491 6.96 9.73 5.07
N CYS A 492 7.11 9.04 6.20
CA CYS A 492 6.02 8.82 7.15
C CYS A 492 5.49 10.15 7.71
N ALA A 493 6.35 11.10 8.06
CA ALA A 493 5.92 12.43 8.50
C ALA A 493 5.12 13.17 7.42
N VAL A 494 5.52 13.07 6.15
CA VAL A 494 4.75 13.62 5.01
C VAL A 494 3.38 12.95 4.91
N VAL A 495 3.33 11.61 4.96
CA VAL A 495 2.07 10.84 4.90
C VAL A 495 1.15 11.18 6.08
N ILE A 496 1.70 11.33 7.28
CA ILE A 496 0.96 11.76 8.48
C ILE A 496 0.34 13.13 8.23
N ALA A 497 1.14 14.11 7.82
CA ALA A 497 0.67 15.47 7.62
C ALA A 497 -0.42 15.54 6.52
N LEU A 498 -0.19 14.91 5.37
CA LEU A 498 -1.16 14.88 4.27
C LEU A 498 -2.43 14.13 4.65
N GLY A 499 -2.32 12.94 5.25
CA GLY A 499 -3.46 12.14 5.69
C GLY A 499 -4.35 12.90 6.68
N LEU A 500 -3.75 13.61 7.63
CA LEU A 500 -4.46 14.46 8.59
C LEU A 500 -5.09 15.70 7.94
N LEU A 501 -4.44 16.34 6.96
CA LEU A 501 -5.02 17.43 6.19
C LEU A 501 -6.24 16.97 5.36
N VAL A 502 -6.14 15.82 4.70
CA VAL A 502 -7.28 15.25 3.97
C VAL A 502 -8.40 14.86 4.94
N ALA A 503 -8.08 14.23 6.07
CA ALA A 503 -9.07 13.91 7.10
C ALA A 503 -9.76 15.18 7.62
N THR A 504 -9.03 16.27 7.84
CA THR A 504 -9.56 17.60 8.20
C THR A 504 -10.55 18.12 7.15
N ALA A 505 -10.20 18.04 5.86
CA ALA A 505 -11.07 18.44 4.75
C ALA A 505 -12.36 17.59 4.73
N VAL A 506 -12.20 16.26 4.86
CA VAL A 506 -13.31 15.30 4.90
C VAL A 506 -14.17 15.47 6.13
N LEU A 507 -13.65 15.99 7.24
CA LEU A 507 -14.43 16.34 8.43
C LEU A 507 -15.05 17.74 8.36
N ARG A 508 -14.65 18.61 7.42
CA ARG A 508 -15.02 20.05 7.33
C ARG A 508 -14.58 20.81 8.59
N LEU A 509 -13.40 20.50 9.11
CA LEU A 509 -12.79 21.28 10.18
C LEU A 509 -12.09 22.50 9.58
N HIS A 510 -12.00 23.59 10.34
CA HIS A 510 -11.37 24.83 9.88
C HIS A 510 -9.87 24.64 9.56
N PRO A 511 -9.37 25.02 8.37
CA PRO A 511 -7.99 24.72 7.97
C PRO A 511 -6.94 25.46 8.81
N LEU A 512 -7.23 26.66 9.35
CA LEU A 512 -6.34 27.33 10.31
C LEU A 512 -6.16 26.54 11.62
N ALA A 513 -7.17 25.79 12.06
CA ALA A 513 -7.04 24.94 13.24
C ALA A 513 -6.05 23.78 12.98
N ALA A 514 -6.10 23.21 11.77
CA ALA A 514 -5.15 22.19 11.34
C ALA A 514 -3.73 22.75 11.18
N ALA A 515 -3.61 23.97 10.64
CA ALA A 515 -2.34 24.68 10.55
C ALA A 515 -1.71 24.89 11.93
N LEU A 516 -2.48 25.39 12.90
CA LEU A 516 -2.03 25.60 14.28
C LEU A 516 -1.57 24.29 14.93
N ALA A 517 -2.39 23.23 14.83
CA ALA A 517 -2.08 21.94 15.44
C ALA A 517 -0.84 21.27 14.82
N THR A 518 -0.67 21.39 13.50
CA THR A 518 0.49 20.85 12.79
C THR A 518 1.74 21.66 13.10
N ALA A 519 1.64 23.00 13.15
CA ALA A 519 2.74 23.88 13.53
C ALA A 519 3.20 23.64 14.96
N ALA A 520 2.27 23.34 15.89
CA ALA A 520 2.60 22.98 17.26
C ALA A 520 3.55 21.76 17.32
N VAL A 521 3.30 20.73 16.52
CA VAL A 521 4.20 19.56 16.44
C VAL A 521 5.52 19.94 15.75
N ALA A 522 5.48 20.72 14.66
CA ALA A 522 6.67 21.14 13.92
C ALA A 522 7.65 21.98 14.75
N LEU A 523 7.12 22.74 15.72
CA LEU A 523 7.88 23.59 16.64
C LEU A 523 8.32 22.87 17.92
N CYS A 524 7.99 21.58 18.09
CA CYS A 524 8.27 20.81 19.28
C CYS A 524 9.42 19.81 19.06
N PRO A 525 10.68 20.13 19.42
CA PRO A 525 11.83 19.26 19.22
C PRO A 525 11.66 17.82 19.70
N PRO A 526 11.09 17.53 20.89
CA PRO A 526 10.91 16.13 21.30
C PRO A 526 9.89 15.39 20.43
N ALA A 527 8.89 16.08 19.86
CA ALA A 527 7.99 15.47 18.88
C ALA A 527 8.70 15.18 17.56
N LEU A 528 9.63 16.04 17.14
CA LEU A 528 10.48 15.80 15.96
C LEU A 528 11.40 14.59 16.17
N VAL A 529 11.98 14.42 17.35
CA VAL A 529 12.80 13.24 17.71
C VAL A 529 11.99 11.94 17.55
N VAL A 530 10.75 11.93 18.03
CA VAL A 530 9.85 10.76 17.89
C VAL A 530 9.54 10.44 16.43
N LEU A 531 9.29 11.46 15.59
CA LEU A 531 8.96 11.27 14.18
C LEU A 531 10.17 10.98 13.30
N ALA A 532 11.37 11.40 13.72
CA ALA A 532 12.62 11.22 12.99
C ALA A 532 13.28 9.85 13.20
N GLY A 533 13.00 9.18 14.33
CA GLY A 533 13.54 7.85 14.61
C GLY A 533 13.08 6.80 13.60
N SER A 534 13.93 5.84 13.30
CA SER A 534 13.58 4.67 12.50
C SER A 534 13.07 3.54 13.40
N GLY A 535 11.81 3.16 13.20
CA GLY A 535 11.11 2.23 14.07
C GLY A 535 9.66 1.99 13.64
N ALA A 536 8.97 1.14 14.40
CA ALA A 536 7.58 0.79 14.17
C ALA A 536 6.63 1.99 14.38
N GLY A 537 6.98 2.93 15.27
CA GLY A 537 6.11 4.04 15.64
C GLY A 537 5.71 4.96 14.49
N PRO A 538 6.64 5.65 13.81
CA PRO A 538 6.33 6.54 12.69
C PRO A 538 5.59 5.84 11.54
N LEU A 539 5.95 4.59 11.24
CA LEU A 539 5.26 3.75 10.25
C LEU A 539 3.80 3.49 10.64
N ALA A 540 3.55 3.08 11.89
CA ALA A 540 2.21 2.83 12.39
C ALA A 540 1.37 4.12 12.39
N ALA A 541 1.97 5.26 12.76
CA ALA A 541 1.31 6.56 12.71
C ALA A 541 0.95 6.98 11.27
N ALA A 542 1.81 6.72 10.28
CA ALA A 542 1.53 6.97 8.87
C ALA A 542 0.37 6.11 8.36
N TRP A 543 0.37 4.81 8.67
CA TRP A 543 -0.77 3.93 8.36
C TRP A 543 -2.07 4.42 8.98
N LEU A 544 -2.05 4.89 10.23
CA LEU A 544 -3.22 5.46 10.89
C LEU A 544 -3.69 6.78 10.27
N ALA A 545 -2.77 7.63 9.82
CA ALA A 545 -3.14 8.85 9.10
C ALA A 545 -3.83 8.54 7.77
N VAL A 546 -3.39 7.50 7.05
CA VAL A 546 -4.09 7.00 5.86
C VAL A 546 -5.48 6.45 6.25
N ALA A 547 -5.60 5.70 7.35
CA ALA A 547 -6.88 5.21 7.86
C ALA A 547 -7.83 6.33 8.31
N ALA A 548 -7.31 7.46 8.78
CA ALA A 548 -8.11 8.59 9.26
C ALA A 548 -9.02 9.15 8.16
N VAL A 549 -8.63 9.07 6.89
CA VAL A 549 -9.42 9.57 5.75
C VAL A 549 -10.73 8.77 5.53
N PRO A 550 -10.72 7.44 5.31
CA PRO A 550 -11.94 6.65 5.20
C PRO A 550 -12.73 6.60 6.51
N LEU A 551 -12.08 6.64 7.68
CA LEU A 551 -12.77 6.75 8.97
C LEU A 551 -13.52 8.08 9.11
N ALA A 552 -12.90 9.19 8.71
CA ALA A 552 -13.56 10.49 8.62
C ALA A 552 -14.73 10.45 7.62
N LEU A 553 -14.54 9.82 6.47
CA LEU A 553 -15.58 9.67 5.45
C LEU A 553 -16.76 8.82 5.97
N ALA A 554 -16.49 7.80 6.79
CA ALA A 554 -17.52 6.96 7.42
C ALA A 554 -18.45 7.77 8.34
N THR A 555 -17.97 8.87 8.93
CA THR A 555 -18.84 9.79 9.69
C THR A 555 -19.84 10.55 8.83
N ARG A 556 -19.66 10.57 7.50
CA ARG A 556 -20.53 11.26 6.54
C ARG A 556 -21.43 10.33 5.74
N ILE A 557 -20.85 9.30 5.14
CA ILE A 557 -21.57 8.37 4.26
C ILE A 557 -21.91 7.04 4.96
N GLY A 558 -21.70 6.98 6.27
CA GLY A 558 -21.98 5.83 7.11
C GLY A 558 -20.99 4.67 6.91
N TRP A 559 -21.42 3.47 7.30
CA TRP A 559 -20.59 2.28 7.32
C TRP A 559 -20.00 1.87 5.96
N LYS A 560 -20.48 2.44 4.85
CA LYS A 560 -20.00 2.17 3.49
C LYS A 560 -18.52 2.51 3.25
N ALA A 561 -17.94 3.43 4.03
CA ALA A 561 -16.52 3.77 3.93
C ALA A 561 -15.61 2.92 4.82
N LEU A 562 -16.15 2.18 5.80
CA LEU A 562 -15.37 1.36 6.75
C LEU A 562 -14.49 0.32 6.07
N PRO A 563 -14.92 -0.40 5.02
CA PRO A 563 -14.07 -1.41 4.40
C PRO A 563 -12.76 -0.84 3.82
N ILE A 564 -12.76 0.42 3.39
CA ILE A 564 -11.57 1.12 2.87
C ILE A 564 -10.56 1.39 4.00
N ALA A 565 -11.03 1.54 5.24
CA ALA A 565 -10.17 1.75 6.40
C ALA A 565 -9.49 0.46 6.90
N VAL A 566 -9.99 -0.73 6.55
CA VAL A 566 -9.48 -2.00 7.09
C VAL A 566 -8.01 -2.21 6.72
N ILE A 567 -7.63 -1.90 5.47
CA ILE A 567 -6.26 -2.03 4.98
C ILE A 567 -5.27 -1.20 5.79
N PRO A 568 -5.40 0.12 5.84
CA PRO A 568 -4.46 0.95 6.61
C PRO A 568 -4.53 0.69 8.12
N VAL A 569 -5.71 0.32 8.67
CA VAL A 569 -5.83 -0.06 10.10
C VAL A 569 -5.02 -1.32 10.41
N ALA A 570 -5.14 -2.38 9.61
CA ALA A 570 -4.34 -3.57 9.89
C ALA A 570 -2.86 -3.30 9.62
N GLY A 571 -2.49 -2.54 8.58
CA GLY A 571 -1.11 -2.09 8.36
C GLY A 571 -0.50 -1.43 9.61
N ALA A 572 -1.27 -0.58 10.30
CA ALA A 572 -0.85 0.02 11.57
C ALA A 572 -0.69 -1.00 12.70
N VAL A 573 -1.69 -1.87 12.92
CA VAL A 573 -1.67 -2.90 13.97
C VAL A 573 -0.53 -3.89 13.77
N VAL A 574 -0.23 -4.23 12.52
CA VAL A 574 0.84 -5.14 12.13
C VAL A 574 2.19 -4.55 12.43
N THR A 575 2.35 -3.26 12.13
CA THR A 575 3.58 -2.53 12.37
C THR A 575 3.79 -2.32 13.86
N ALA A 576 2.74 -1.97 14.60
CA ALA A 576 2.76 -1.77 16.05
C ALA A 576 1.62 -2.55 16.73
N PRO A 577 1.84 -3.82 17.10
CA PRO A 577 0.80 -4.69 17.69
C PRO A 577 0.21 -4.17 19.00
N ALA A 578 0.91 -3.28 19.71
CA ALA A 578 0.38 -2.57 20.88
C ALA A 578 -0.89 -1.74 20.56
N LEU A 579 -1.18 -1.45 19.28
CA LEU A 579 -2.39 -0.74 18.85
C LEU A 579 -3.69 -1.55 18.96
N VAL A 580 -3.62 -2.87 19.18
CA VAL A 580 -4.84 -3.70 19.31
C VAL A 580 -5.76 -3.19 20.42
N ILE A 581 -5.19 -2.82 21.59
CA ILE A 581 -5.95 -2.31 22.73
C ILE A 581 -6.62 -0.96 22.38
N PRO A 582 -5.88 0.07 21.90
CA PRO A 582 -6.48 1.32 21.46
C PRO A 582 -7.58 1.17 20.41
N PHE A 583 -7.41 0.26 19.44
CA PHE A 583 -8.43 0.02 18.42
C PHE A 583 -9.70 -0.62 18.99
N ALA A 584 -9.55 -1.58 19.91
CA ALA A 584 -10.69 -2.18 20.57
C ALA A 584 -11.48 -1.14 21.38
N VAL A 585 -10.78 -0.24 22.08
CA VAL A 585 -11.40 0.88 22.82
C VAL A 585 -12.09 1.87 21.88
N ALA A 586 -11.43 2.30 20.79
CA ALA A 586 -12.01 3.21 19.81
C ALA A 586 -13.26 2.62 19.14
N THR A 587 -13.23 1.32 18.82
CA THR A 587 -14.35 0.60 18.20
C THR A 587 -15.53 0.47 19.18
N ALA A 588 -15.26 0.15 20.44
CA ALA A 588 -16.27 0.13 21.50
C ALA A 588 -16.91 1.51 21.69
N ALA A 589 -16.11 2.58 21.73
CA ALA A 589 -16.59 3.95 21.83
C ALA A 589 -17.47 4.37 20.63
N TRP A 590 -17.08 3.99 19.41
CA TRP A 590 -17.85 4.26 18.20
C TRP A 590 -19.17 3.50 18.16
N TRP A 591 -19.17 2.25 18.60
CA TRP A 591 -20.38 1.45 18.68
C TRP A 591 -21.38 2.00 19.71
N VAL A 592 -20.90 2.39 20.91
CA VAL A 592 -21.73 3.01 21.94
C VAL A 592 -22.31 4.34 21.49
N GLY A 593 -21.55 5.14 20.73
CA GLY A 593 -21.98 6.45 20.25
C GLY A 593 -23.00 6.46 19.10
N THR A 594 -23.14 5.37 18.34
CA THR A 594 -23.91 5.34 17.08
C THR A 594 -25.34 4.80 17.20
N LYS A 595 -25.76 4.24 18.35
CA LYS A 595 -27.10 3.66 18.51
C LYS A 595 -27.82 4.16 19.77
N GLU A 596 -28.68 5.16 19.58
CA GLU A 596 -29.64 5.64 20.61
C GLU A 596 -30.70 4.59 20.99
N ARG A 597 -30.93 3.52 20.20
CA ARG A 597 -32.08 2.60 20.36
C ARG A 597 -31.80 1.16 20.83
N LEU A 598 -30.60 0.79 21.29
CA LEU A 598 -30.33 -0.57 21.79
C LEU A 598 -30.32 -0.65 23.34
N ARG A 599 -31.04 -1.62 23.91
CA ARG A 599 -31.02 -1.95 25.36
C ARG A 599 -29.60 -2.33 25.84
N ASP A 600 -29.24 -1.91 27.05
CA ASP A 600 -27.88 -1.95 27.60
C ASP A 600 -27.20 -3.33 27.64
N ARG A 601 -27.93 -4.43 27.85
CA ARG A 601 -27.35 -5.79 27.90
C ARG A 601 -26.71 -6.23 26.58
N LYS A 602 -27.24 -5.82 25.42
CA LYS A 602 -26.65 -6.13 24.10
C LYS A 602 -25.43 -5.25 23.79
N ARG A 603 -25.29 -4.09 24.45
CA ARG A 603 -24.12 -3.20 24.31
C ARG A 603 -22.89 -3.81 24.96
N VAL A 604 -23.06 -4.36 26.18
CA VAL A 604 -21.97 -5.00 26.94
C VAL A 604 -21.48 -6.27 26.24
N ALA A 605 -22.38 -7.12 25.74
CA ALA A 605 -21.99 -8.37 25.08
C ALA A 605 -21.19 -8.17 23.77
N VAL A 606 -21.56 -7.19 22.94
CA VAL A 606 -20.85 -6.90 21.69
C VAL A 606 -19.53 -6.16 21.95
N ALA A 607 -19.51 -5.22 22.91
CA ALA A 607 -18.26 -4.57 23.33
C ALA A 607 -17.29 -5.59 23.93
N ALA A 608 -17.77 -6.51 24.77
CA ALA A 608 -17.00 -7.64 25.27
C ALA A 608 -16.53 -8.57 24.14
N GLY A 609 -17.34 -8.80 23.10
CA GLY A 609 -16.96 -9.58 21.93
C GLY A 609 -15.83 -8.95 21.10
N VAL A 610 -15.89 -7.63 20.86
CA VAL A 610 -14.81 -6.90 20.17
C VAL A 610 -13.53 -6.87 21.00
N LEU A 611 -13.66 -6.66 22.32
CA LEU A 611 -12.53 -6.73 23.25
C LEU A 611 -11.94 -8.14 23.31
N ALA A 612 -12.76 -9.19 23.27
CA ALA A 612 -12.32 -10.59 23.28
C ALA A 612 -11.65 -11.02 21.97
N VAL A 613 -12.17 -10.59 20.81
CA VAL A 613 -11.53 -10.85 19.50
C VAL A 613 -10.22 -10.08 19.37
N GLY A 614 -10.19 -8.82 19.82
CA GLY A 614 -8.97 -8.03 19.92
C GLY A 614 -7.94 -8.68 20.85
N ALA A 615 -8.34 -9.07 22.07
CA ALA A 615 -7.48 -9.76 23.02
C ALA A 615 -7.00 -11.12 22.50
N GLY A 616 -7.85 -11.88 21.80
CA GLY A 616 -7.49 -13.16 21.18
C GLY A 616 -6.48 -13.00 20.04
N LEU A 617 -6.63 -11.96 19.21
CA LEU A 617 -5.65 -11.62 18.17
C LEU A 617 -4.32 -11.15 18.77
N ALA A 618 -4.37 -10.33 19.83
CA ALA A 618 -3.16 -9.92 20.56
C ALA A 618 -2.46 -11.12 21.20
N LEU A 619 -3.20 -12.02 21.86
CA LEU A 619 -2.63 -13.24 22.44
C LEU A 619 -1.98 -14.13 21.37
N LEU A 620 -2.63 -14.30 20.21
CA LEU A 620 -2.07 -15.03 19.07
C LEU A 620 -0.77 -14.39 18.56
N LEU A 621 -0.74 -13.06 18.41
CA LEU A 621 0.46 -12.32 18.01
C LEU A 621 1.57 -12.41 19.06
N GLY A 622 1.23 -12.46 20.35
CA GLY A 622 2.18 -12.69 21.43
C GLY A 622 2.76 -14.09 21.44
N VAL A 623 1.94 -15.11 21.23
CA VAL A 623 2.38 -16.51 21.08
C VAL A 623 3.31 -16.68 19.86
N LEU A 624 3.12 -15.86 18.82
CA LEU A 624 4.00 -15.82 17.65
C LEU A 624 5.28 -14.99 17.86
N GLY A 625 5.54 -14.46 19.07
CA GLY A 625 6.72 -13.64 19.37
C GLY A 625 6.70 -12.25 18.73
N LEU A 626 5.53 -11.78 18.25
CA LEU A 626 5.36 -10.49 17.57
C LEU A 626 5.02 -9.33 18.53
N LEU A 627 4.86 -9.62 19.83
CA LEU A 627 4.65 -8.63 20.90
C LEU A 627 5.91 -8.50 21.77
N ALA A 628 7.05 -8.11 21.19
CA ALA A 628 8.23 -7.75 21.99
C ALA A 628 8.25 -6.23 22.29
N PRO A 629 8.54 -5.79 23.54
CA PRO A 629 8.90 -4.41 23.88
C PRO A 629 10.43 -4.21 23.67
N ALA A 630 11.03 -3.02 23.61
CA ALA A 630 10.61 -1.64 23.79
C ALA A 630 11.42 -0.75 22.82
N GLU A 631 10.79 0.22 22.15
CA GLU A 631 11.57 1.31 21.57
C GLU A 631 11.87 2.29 22.71
N THR A 632 13.15 2.44 23.04
CA THR A 632 13.67 3.56 23.82
C THR A 632 14.06 4.64 22.82
N SER A 633 13.15 5.60 22.63
CA SER A 633 13.47 6.83 21.89
C SER A 633 14.63 7.57 22.57
N ALA A 634 15.31 8.47 21.85
CA ALA A 634 16.35 9.33 22.42
C ALA A 634 15.79 10.40 23.41
N LEU A 635 14.56 10.23 23.89
CA LEU A 635 13.89 11.13 24.82
C LEU A 635 14.33 10.89 26.26
N THR A 636 14.41 11.97 27.05
CA THR A 636 14.50 11.83 28.51
C THR A 636 13.17 11.36 29.10
N GLY A 637 13.19 10.77 30.30
CA GLY A 637 11.96 10.32 30.98
C GLY A 637 10.94 11.44 31.20
N SER A 638 11.40 12.67 31.46
CA SER A 638 10.54 13.85 31.55
C SER A 638 9.96 14.25 30.19
N GLN A 639 10.78 14.20 29.12
CA GLN A 639 10.35 14.41 27.74
C GLN A 639 9.44 13.29 27.19
N ARG A 640 9.32 12.18 27.87
CA ARG A 640 8.31 11.18 27.54
C ARG A 640 6.99 11.47 28.28
N ALA A 641 7.08 11.71 29.59
CA ALA A 641 5.92 11.90 30.45
C ALA A 641 5.03 13.07 29.98
N TRP A 642 5.63 14.20 29.62
CA TRP A 642 4.89 15.37 29.13
C TRP A 642 4.16 15.14 27.79
N LEU A 643 4.72 14.43 26.79
CA LEU A 643 4.05 14.13 25.51
C LEU A 643 2.81 13.24 25.74
N LEU A 644 2.95 12.23 26.60
CA LEU A 644 1.84 11.37 26.99
C LEU A 644 0.76 12.15 27.74
N THR A 645 1.16 13.06 28.63
CA THR A 645 0.24 13.94 29.36
C THR A 645 -0.50 14.87 28.41
N ALA A 646 0.19 15.47 27.42
CA ALA A 646 -0.45 16.29 26.39
C ALA A 646 -1.48 15.50 25.58
N GLY A 647 -1.12 14.29 25.15
CA GLY A 647 -2.03 13.37 24.45
C GLY A 647 -3.26 13.02 25.30
N ALA A 648 -3.05 12.74 26.59
CA ALA A 648 -4.12 12.42 27.52
C ALA A 648 -5.07 13.62 27.76
N VAL A 649 -4.52 14.82 27.99
CA VAL A 649 -5.31 16.04 28.20
C VAL A 649 -6.16 16.37 26.96
N LEU A 650 -5.57 16.29 25.77
CA LEU A 650 -6.30 16.49 24.51
C LEU A 650 -7.39 15.42 24.32
N GLY A 651 -7.07 14.16 24.60
CA GLY A 651 -8.01 13.06 24.55
C GLY A 651 -9.21 13.26 25.49
N LEU A 652 -8.98 13.68 26.74
CA LEU A 652 -10.04 13.98 27.70
C LEU A 652 -10.93 15.13 27.23
N GLY A 653 -10.33 16.21 26.72
CA GLY A 653 -11.08 17.31 26.11
C GLY A 653 -11.91 16.86 24.91
N GLY A 654 -11.37 15.99 24.08
CA GLY A 654 -12.02 15.45 22.88
C GLY A 654 -13.28 14.61 23.17
N LEU A 655 -13.40 14.01 24.36
CA LEU A 655 -14.60 13.27 24.79
C LEU A 655 -15.82 14.19 25.00
N VAL A 656 -15.59 15.46 25.32
CA VAL A 656 -16.64 16.46 25.53
C VAL A 656 -17.36 16.78 24.21
N ARG A 657 -16.66 16.73 23.08
CA ARG A 657 -17.23 16.94 21.73
C ARG A 657 -17.73 15.62 21.15
N LEU A 658 -19.06 15.46 21.08
CA LEU A 658 -19.76 14.26 20.60
C LEU A 658 -19.21 13.68 19.28
N ARG A 659 -18.78 14.55 18.36
CA ARG A 659 -18.32 14.19 17.02
C ARG A 659 -16.88 13.63 16.98
N SER A 660 -16.07 13.87 18.01
CA SER A 660 -14.67 13.41 18.12
C SER A 660 -14.45 12.33 19.19
N ARG A 661 -15.51 11.89 19.89
CA ARG A 661 -15.42 10.94 21.02
C ARG A 661 -14.65 9.65 20.71
N THR A 662 -14.80 9.13 19.51
CA THR A 662 -14.22 7.85 19.11
C THR A 662 -12.72 7.95 18.91
N GLY A 663 -12.27 8.97 18.16
CA GLY A 663 -10.86 9.30 18.01
C GLY A 663 -10.21 9.70 19.33
N ALA A 664 -10.93 10.44 20.17
CA ALA A 664 -10.47 10.86 21.49
C ALA A 664 -10.30 9.67 22.46
N ALA A 665 -11.24 8.72 22.47
CA ALA A 665 -11.12 7.48 23.25
C ALA A 665 -9.97 6.60 22.76
N GLY A 666 -9.77 6.51 21.44
CA GLY A 666 -8.61 5.84 20.85
C GLY A 666 -7.30 6.49 21.29
N LEU A 667 -7.18 7.82 21.19
CA LEU A 667 -6.00 8.57 21.61
C LEU A 667 -5.67 8.37 23.10
N LEU A 668 -6.69 8.42 23.97
CA LEU A 668 -6.53 8.14 25.41
C LEU A 668 -6.01 6.73 25.65
N ALA A 669 -6.60 5.74 24.98
CA ALA A 669 -6.17 4.36 25.10
C ALA A 669 -4.73 4.19 24.59
N THR A 670 -4.35 4.81 23.47
CA THR A 670 -2.96 4.79 22.97
C THR A 670 -1.98 5.38 23.97
N ALA A 671 -2.28 6.55 24.52
CA ALA A 671 -1.43 7.20 25.52
C ALA A 671 -1.30 6.34 26.80
N ALA A 672 -2.42 5.76 27.27
CA ALA A 672 -2.42 4.87 28.43
C ALA A 672 -1.63 3.58 28.17
N THR A 673 -1.81 2.94 27.02
CA THR A 673 -1.06 1.73 26.63
C THR A 673 0.43 2.02 26.55
N SER A 674 0.83 3.16 25.96
CA SER A 674 2.25 3.57 25.91
C SER A 674 2.84 3.83 27.30
N ALA A 675 2.08 4.46 28.20
CA ALA A 675 2.50 4.71 29.58
C ALA A 675 2.69 3.39 30.36
N VAL A 676 1.71 2.48 30.27
CA VAL A 676 1.73 1.19 30.99
C VAL A 676 2.85 0.28 30.48
N LEU A 677 3.07 0.22 29.17
CA LEU A 677 4.08 -0.66 28.58
C LEU A 677 5.52 -0.15 28.76
N GLY A 678 5.73 1.09 29.21
CA GLY A 678 7.08 1.64 29.26
C GLY A 678 7.76 1.75 27.88
N SER A 679 7.00 1.70 26.78
CA SER A 679 7.51 1.75 25.40
C SER A 679 7.15 3.05 24.65
N ASP A 680 8.07 3.54 23.82
CA ASP A 680 7.88 4.75 22.99
C ASP A 680 7.27 4.47 21.61
N VAL A 681 7.08 3.18 21.25
CA VAL A 681 6.54 2.74 19.95
C VAL A 681 5.25 3.47 19.58
N LEU A 682 4.40 3.76 20.56
CA LEU A 682 3.10 4.40 20.33
C LEU A 682 3.14 5.94 20.39
N LEU A 683 4.27 6.57 20.74
CA LEU A 683 4.34 8.03 20.86
C LEU A 683 4.06 8.74 19.53
N ALA A 684 4.57 8.23 18.41
CA ALA A 684 4.28 8.79 17.09
C ALA A 684 2.76 8.75 16.77
N VAL A 685 2.07 7.70 17.21
CA VAL A 685 0.62 7.57 17.07
C VAL A 685 -0.12 8.55 17.97
N VAL A 686 0.34 8.71 19.22
CA VAL A 686 -0.20 9.72 20.14
C VAL A 686 -0.08 11.11 19.50
N LEU A 687 1.09 11.47 18.95
CA LEU A 687 1.31 12.75 18.28
C LEU A 687 0.35 12.95 17.09
N ALA A 688 0.24 11.97 16.19
CA ALA A 688 -0.66 12.06 15.04
C ALA A 688 -2.13 12.19 15.46
N GLY A 689 -2.57 11.42 16.45
CA GLY A 689 -3.92 11.52 17.01
C GLY A 689 -4.18 12.85 17.72
N SER A 690 -3.19 13.37 18.46
CA SER A 690 -3.24 14.66 19.13
C SER A 690 -3.43 15.81 18.15
N VAL A 691 -2.80 15.80 16.97
CA VAL A 691 -3.01 16.82 15.94
C VAL A 691 -4.48 16.86 15.50
N LEU A 692 -5.09 15.71 15.23
CA LEU A 692 -6.48 15.64 14.78
C LEU A 692 -7.46 16.06 15.88
N VAL A 693 -7.22 15.62 17.12
CA VAL A 693 -8.06 15.99 18.28
C VAL A 693 -7.91 17.47 18.62
N LEU A 694 -6.70 18.02 18.62
CA LEU A 694 -6.46 19.45 18.83
C LEU A 694 -7.12 20.29 17.74
N THR A 695 -7.01 19.88 16.48
CA THR A 695 -7.71 20.52 15.34
C THR A 695 -9.22 20.56 15.60
N ALA A 696 -9.80 19.46 16.06
CA ALA A 696 -11.21 19.40 16.43
C ALA A 696 -11.52 20.23 17.69
N LEU A 697 -10.65 20.34 18.68
CA LEU A 697 -10.92 21.18 19.86
C LEU A 697 -10.92 22.67 19.52
N VAL A 698 -9.94 23.12 18.71
CA VAL A 698 -9.82 24.51 18.25
C VAL A 698 -10.99 24.89 17.34
N ASP A 699 -11.37 24.02 16.40
CA ASP A 699 -12.57 24.21 15.58
C ASP A 699 -13.86 24.28 16.43
N GLY A 700 -13.88 23.54 17.55
CA GLY A 700 -14.97 23.54 18.52
C GLY A 700 -15.12 24.85 19.30
N LEU A 701 -14.19 25.80 19.21
CA LEU A 701 -14.32 27.11 19.87
C LEU A 701 -15.49 27.94 19.32
N ALA A 702 -15.99 27.61 18.13
CA ALA A 702 -17.19 28.20 17.54
C ALA A 702 -18.52 27.63 18.11
N GLU A 703 -18.46 26.70 19.07
CA GLU A 703 -19.64 26.06 19.67
C GLU A 703 -20.51 27.06 20.46
N ARG A 704 -21.84 26.96 20.30
CA ARG A 704 -22.81 27.88 20.93
C ARG A 704 -22.98 27.68 22.43
N ARG A 705 -22.65 26.49 22.97
CA ARG A 705 -22.83 26.19 24.41
C ARG A 705 -21.60 26.62 25.21
N PRO A 706 -21.72 27.59 26.15
CA PRO A 706 -20.57 28.21 26.81
C PRO A 706 -19.74 27.22 27.65
N ALA A 707 -20.39 26.30 28.37
CA ALA A 707 -19.71 25.29 29.17
C ALA A 707 -18.86 24.32 28.33
N ARG A 708 -19.37 23.88 27.16
CA ARG A 708 -18.61 23.02 26.23
C ARG A 708 -17.48 23.80 25.57
N ARG A 709 -17.72 25.04 25.17
CA ARG A 709 -16.70 25.93 24.60
C ARG A 709 -15.55 26.18 25.59
N ALA A 710 -15.84 26.46 26.85
CA ALA A 710 -14.84 26.66 27.89
C ALA A 710 -14.01 25.39 28.14
N ALA A 711 -14.66 24.22 28.26
CA ALA A 711 -13.96 22.95 28.43
C ALA A 711 -13.04 22.63 27.23
N MET A 712 -13.50 22.85 26.00
CA MET A 712 -12.69 22.63 24.79
C MET A 712 -11.52 23.62 24.70
N GLY A 713 -11.75 24.90 25.05
CA GLY A 713 -10.70 25.92 25.08
C GLY A 713 -9.63 25.65 26.13
N LEU A 714 -10.03 25.22 27.33
CA LEU A 714 -9.10 24.82 28.39
C LEU A 714 -8.24 23.63 27.97
N ALA A 715 -8.85 22.60 27.37
CA ALA A 715 -8.13 21.42 26.90
C ALA A 715 -7.17 21.74 25.74
N ALA A 716 -7.59 22.58 24.78
CA ALA A 716 -6.71 23.04 23.70
C ALA A 716 -5.55 23.88 24.22
N ALA A 717 -5.82 24.81 25.15
CA ALA A 717 -4.79 25.64 25.78
C ALA A 717 -3.80 24.81 26.60
N ALA A 718 -4.28 23.84 27.39
CA ALA A 718 -3.43 22.96 28.17
C ALA A 718 -2.55 22.07 27.27
N GLY A 719 -3.10 21.51 26.19
CA GLY A 719 -2.30 20.75 25.22
C GLY A 719 -1.25 21.60 24.52
N LEU A 720 -1.57 22.85 24.16
CA LEU A 720 -0.63 23.79 23.52
C LEU A 720 0.43 24.30 24.51
N ALA A 721 0.07 24.52 25.78
CA ALA A 721 1.01 24.92 26.83
C ALA A 721 2.08 23.84 27.05
N VAL A 722 1.69 22.56 26.99
CA VAL A 722 2.67 21.46 27.01
C VAL A 722 3.58 21.56 25.79
N VAL A 723 3.08 21.80 24.58
CA VAL A 723 3.96 21.99 23.39
C VAL A 723 4.96 23.13 23.58
N VAL A 724 4.52 24.29 24.10
CA VAL A 724 5.36 25.47 24.32
C VAL A 724 6.51 25.16 25.28
N ALA A 725 6.27 24.35 26.32
CA ALA A 725 7.30 23.96 27.28
C ALA A 725 8.49 23.21 26.65
N GLY A 726 8.33 22.65 25.46
CA GLY A 726 9.35 21.83 24.81
C GLY A 726 10.04 22.50 23.65
N VAL A 727 9.53 23.64 23.20
CA VAL A 727 10.17 24.46 22.16
C VAL A 727 11.62 24.79 22.55
N GLY A 728 11.89 24.93 23.86
CA GLY A 728 13.24 25.17 24.40
C GLY A 728 14.15 23.93 24.48
N ALA A 729 13.68 22.73 24.14
CA ALA A 729 14.49 21.53 24.20
C ALA A 729 15.49 21.47 23.02
N VAL A 730 16.76 21.27 23.32
CA VAL A 730 17.79 21.06 22.29
C VAL A 730 17.89 19.57 21.99
N PRO A 731 17.62 19.11 20.76
CA PRO A 731 17.80 17.71 20.40
C PRO A 731 19.29 17.36 20.41
N PRO A 732 19.68 16.15 20.84
CA PRO A 732 21.07 15.73 20.78
C PRO A 732 21.52 15.62 19.32
N THR A 733 22.78 15.97 19.06
CA THR A 733 23.39 15.87 17.72
C THR A 733 24.56 14.89 17.77
N ALA A 734 24.57 13.93 16.85
CA ALA A 734 25.72 13.03 16.72
C ALA A 734 26.93 13.79 16.16
N PRO A 735 28.15 13.57 16.70
CA PRO A 735 29.35 14.06 16.04
C PRO A 735 29.51 13.37 14.67
N PRO A 736 30.02 14.08 13.65
CA PRO A 736 30.30 13.47 12.36
C PRO A 736 31.38 12.40 12.51
N VAL A 737 31.20 11.30 11.78
CA VAL A 737 32.07 10.13 11.79
C VAL A 737 32.56 9.88 10.36
N ASP A 738 33.87 9.88 10.16
CA ASP A 738 34.47 9.69 8.83
C ASP A 738 34.77 8.21 8.55
N HIS A 739 33.71 7.43 8.40
CA HIS A 739 33.79 5.99 8.12
C HIS A 739 34.33 5.69 6.72
N ALA A 740 34.13 6.58 5.74
CA ALA A 740 34.62 6.43 4.38
C ALA A 740 36.15 6.54 4.32
N ALA A 741 36.73 7.56 4.97
CA ALA A 741 38.19 7.67 5.06
C ALA A 741 38.81 6.51 5.85
N ALA A 742 38.13 6.02 6.89
CA ALA A 742 38.56 4.84 7.63
C ALA A 742 38.58 3.58 6.74
N ALA A 743 37.55 3.37 5.91
CA ALA A 743 37.50 2.25 4.95
C ALA A 743 38.61 2.34 3.88
N ASP A 744 38.84 3.54 3.34
CA ASP A 744 39.88 3.78 2.34
C ASP A 744 41.28 3.57 2.92
N TRP A 745 41.52 4.08 4.14
CA TRP A 745 42.75 3.83 4.86
C TRP A 745 42.95 2.34 5.14
N PHE A 746 41.91 1.61 5.55
CA PHE A 746 42.02 0.18 5.83
C PHE A 746 42.47 -0.61 4.59
N LEU A 747 41.89 -0.36 3.41
CA LEU A 747 42.32 -1.02 2.17
C LEU A 747 43.74 -0.67 1.74
N ALA A 748 44.18 0.56 2.02
CA ALA A 748 45.49 1.07 1.64
C ALA A 748 46.61 0.63 2.60
N ALA A 749 46.36 0.69 3.90
CA ALA A 749 47.35 0.57 4.96
C ALA A 749 47.41 -0.83 5.60
N ALA A 750 46.28 -1.55 5.67
CA ALA A 750 46.27 -2.90 6.24
C ALA A 750 46.90 -3.92 5.28
N ALA A 751 47.49 -4.97 5.85
CA ALA A 751 48.01 -6.09 5.08
C ALA A 751 46.89 -6.80 4.27
N PRO A 752 47.21 -7.36 3.10
CA PRO A 752 46.23 -8.07 2.28
C PRO A 752 45.53 -9.19 3.05
N GLY A 753 44.21 -9.28 2.91
CA GLY A 753 43.40 -10.30 3.58
C GLY A 753 43.10 -10.04 5.07
N ALA A 754 43.61 -8.94 5.64
CA ALA A 754 43.21 -8.51 6.98
C ALA A 754 41.69 -8.31 7.08
N THR A 755 41.13 -8.61 8.24
CA THR A 755 39.72 -8.36 8.56
C THR A 755 39.59 -7.22 9.57
N LEU A 756 38.49 -6.49 9.45
CA LEU A 756 38.15 -5.33 10.27
C LEU A 756 36.85 -5.63 11.03
N SER A 757 36.90 -5.62 12.35
CA SER A 757 35.70 -5.61 13.18
C SER A 757 35.17 -4.19 13.36
N ALA A 758 33.85 -4.05 13.36
CA ALA A 758 33.18 -2.79 13.64
C ALA A 758 31.88 -3.02 14.43
N PRO A 759 31.51 -2.09 15.33
CA PRO A 759 30.23 -2.15 16.03
C PRO A 759 29.06 -1.97 15.06
N PRO A 760 27.83 -2.33 15.49
CA PRO A 760 26.60 -2.09 14.72
C PRO A 760 26.47 -0.63 14.23
N LEU A 761 25.77 -0.40 13.12
CA LEU A 761 25.79 0.84 12.30
C LEU A 761 27.09 1.06 11.54
N LEU A 762 28.22 1.15 12.24
CA LEU A 762 29.52 1.38 11.59
C LEU A 762 29.87 0.19 10.68
N LEU A 763 29.51 -1.03 11.09
CA LEU A 763 29.57 -2.24 10.28
C LEU A 763 28.85 -2.06 8.92
N SER A 764 27.61 -1.56 8.94
CA SER A 764 26.83 -1.34 7.72
C SER A 764 27.40 -0.23 6.85
N ASP A 765 27.84 0.88 7.45
CA ASP A 765 28.49 1.98 6.73
C ASP A 765 29.77 1.50 6.03
N LEU A 766 30.65 0.77 6.72
CA LEU A 766 31.88 0.24 6.14
C LEU A 766 31.61 -0.81 5.05
N ARG A 767 30.64 -1.70 5.26
CA ARG A 767 30.23 -2.68 4.23
C ARG A 767 29.67 -1.99 2.99
N ARG A 768 28.93 -0.89 3.17
CA ARG A 768 28.44 -0.06 2.05
C ARG A 768 29.60 0.63 1.33
N ASP A 769 30.51 1.27 2.06
CA ASP A 769 31.62 2.02 1.46
C ASP A 769 32.63 1.10 0.75
N LEU A 770 32.76 -0.13 1.22
CA LEU A 770 33.58 -1.17 0.59
C LEU A 770 32.82 -1.99 -0.46
N ARG A 771 31.54 -1.67 -0.75
CA ARG A 771 30.74 -2.38 -1.75
C ARG A 771 31.41 -2.28 -3.13
N GLY A 772 31.50 -3.41 -3.82
CA GLY A 772 32.22 -3.52 -5.10
C GLY A 772 33.75 -3.56 -4.98
N ARG A 773 34.29 -3.41 -3.76
CA ARG A 773 35.72 -3.61 -3.45
C ARG A 773 35.89 -4.92 -2.68
N ALA A 774 35.78 -4.89 -1.35
CA ALA A 774 35.97 -6.08 -0.51
C ALA A 774 35.10 -6.03 0.78
N PRO A 775 33.76 -5.94 0.67
CA PRO A 775 32.90 -5.78 1.84
C PRO A 775 32.92 -6.99 2.79
N GLN A 776 33.34 -8.16 2.31
CA GLN A 776 33.51 -9.39 3.10
C GLN A 776 34.64 -9.34 4.14
N LEU A 777 35.52 -8.33 4.06
CA LEU A 777 36.60 -8.12 5.04
C LEU A 777 36.07 -7.49 6.33
N VAL A 778 34.87 -6.91 6.33
CA VAL A 778 34.27 -6.27 7.52
C VAL A 778 33.37 -7.25 8.26
N ARG A 779 33.69 -7.48 9.53
CA ARG A 779 33.04 -8.45 10.41
C ARG A 779 32.36 -7.77 11.60
N PRO A 780 31.31 -8.38 12.18
CA PRO A 780 30.77 -7.93 13.46
C PRO A 780 31.83 -8.01 14.57
N GLU A 781 31.71 -7.16 15.59
CA GLU A 781 32.49 -7.30 16.82
C GLU A 781 32.30 -8.68 17.46
N GLY A 782 33.37 -9.21 18.07
CA GLY A 782 33.39 -10.53 18.70
C GLY A 782 33.84 -11.67 17.78
N GLU A 783 33.90 -11.46 16.46
CA GLU A 783 34.62 -12.35 15.54
C GLU A 783 36.14 -12.11 15.61
N TYR A 784 36.93 -13.15 15.34
CA TYR A 784 38.39 -13.03 15.27
C TYR A 784 38.77 -12.11 14.10
N THR A 785 39.36 -10.96 14.42
CA THR A 785 39.78 -9.94 13.45
C THR A 785 41.12 -9.33 13.82
N GLN A 786 41.90 -8.92 12.82
CA GLN A 786 43.20 -8.27 13.07
C GLN A 786 43.01 -6.81 13.48
N TYR A 787 42.05 -6.12 12.89
CA TYR A 787 41.77 -4.71 13.14
C TYR A 787 40.40 -4.52 13.78
N ALA A 788 40.27 -3.51 14.62
CA ALA A 788 39.00 -3.01 15.11
C ALA A 788 38.89 -1.51 14.83
N VAL A 789 37.70 -1.07 14.44
CA VAL A 789 37.36 0.35 14.34
C VAL A 789 36.18 0.66 15.26
N GLY A 790 36.30 1.74 16.02
CA GLY A 790 35.22 2.15 16.92
C GLY A 790 35.37 3.59 17.39
N THR A 791 34.38 4.03 18.16
CA THR A 791 34.38 5.34 18.82
C THR A 791 34.98 5.21 20.21
N GLY A 792 35.95 6.05 20.57
CA GLY A 792 36.54 6.07 21.92
C GLY A 792 37.64 5.02 22.17
N VAL A 793 37.92 4.72 23.45
CA VAL A 793 39.02 3.84 23.92
C VAL A 793 38.63 2.37 23.78
N GLY A 794 39.58 1.51 23.44
CA GLY A 794 39.36 0.08 23.21
C GLY A 794 40.66 -0.70 23.23
N ALA A 795 40.57 -2.03 23.14
CA ALA A 795 41.73 -2.91 23.15
C ALA A 795 42.55 -2.79 21.86
N GLY A 796 43.85 -3.10 21.94
CA GLY A 796 44.78 -3.06 20.82
C GLY A 796 45.61 -1.79 20.72
N VAL A 797 46.57 -1.79 19.78
CA VAL A 797 47.47 -0.66 19.52
C VAL A 797 46.80 0.29 18.54
N GLU A 798 46.81 1.58 18.87
CA GLU A 798 46.28 2.60 17.96
C GLU A 798 47.14 2.68 16.69
N VAL A 799 46.49 2.62 15.53
CA VAL A 799 47.18 2.71 14.23
C VAL A 799 46.79 3.97 13.46
N ALA A 800 45.52 4.40 13.55
CA ALA A 800 45.05 5.60 12.88
C ALA A 800 43.86 6.27 13.59
N ARG A 801 43.73 7.59 13.43
CA ARG A 801 42.62 8.43 13.91
C ARG A 801 41.93 9.13 12.75
N PHE A 802 40.62 9.18 12.82
CA PHE A 802 39.74 9.92 11.90
C PHE A 802 38.77 10.76 12.73
N ALA A 803 37.98 11.62 12.08
CA ALA A 803 36.94 12.38 12.79
C ALA A 803 35.97 11.40 13.49
N GLY A 804 36.03 11.37 14.83
CA GLY A 804 35.18 10.53 15.67
C GLY A 804 35.54 9.03 15.72
N LEU A 805 36.55 8.56 14.98
CA LEU A 805 36.92 7.14 14.93
C LEU A 805 38.39 6.89 15.24
N THR A 806 38.64 5.71 15.78
CA THR A 806 39.99 5.20 16.00
C THR A 806 40.09 3.78 15.48
N LEU A 807 41.12 3.52 14.66
CA LEU A 807 41.49 2.17 14.23
C LEU A 807 42.58 1.61 15.14
N ARG A 808 42.40 0.35 15.52
CA ARG A 808 43.29 -0.39 16.41
C ARG A 808 43.67 -1.75 15.82
N LEU A 809 44.89 -2.17 16.10
CA LEU A 809 45.39 -3.51 15.82
C LEU A 809 45.25 -4.36 17.09
N LEU A 810 44.44 -5.44 17.03
CA LEU A 810 43.99 -6.19 18.22
C LEU A 810 44.97 -7.24 18.73
N ASP A 811 45.68 -7.92 17.83
CA ASP A 811 46.60 -9.01 18.14
C ASP A 811 47.98 -8.61 17.62
N THR A 812 49.06 -8.77 18.39
CA THR A 812 50.43 -8.49 17.90
C THR A 812 51.32 -9.73 17.94
N GLY A 813 50.79 -10.90 18.30
CA GLY A 813 51.58 -12.08 18.61
C GLY A 813 52.58 -11.87 19.76
N PRO A 814 53.38 -12.89 20.11
CA PRO A 814 54.48 -12.71 21.05
C PRO A 814 55.51 -11.75 20.45
N ALA A 815 55.90 -10.74 21.23
CA ALA A 815 56.93 -9.77 20.83
C ALA A 815 58.25 -10.51 20.52
N GLN A 816 58.57 -10.67 19.23
CA GLN A 816 59.97 -10.89 18.85
C GLN A 816 60.74 -9.63 19.26
N PRO A 817 62.00 -9.74 19.74
CA PRO A 817 62.78 -8.57 20.09
C PRO A 817 62.82 -7.64 18.89
N ALA A 818 62.26 -6.44 19.05
CA ALA A 818 62.22 -5.46 18.00
C ALA A 818 63.67 -5.13 17.62
N PRO A 819 63.99 -5.05 16.31
CA PRO A 819 65.33 -4.67 15.88
C PRO A 819 65.69 -3.29 16.44
N ASP A 820 66.97 -3.08 16.77
CA ASP A 820 67.47 -1.81 17.30
C ASP A 820 67.44 -0.74 16.20
N ARG A 821 66.28 -0.09 16.05
CA ARG A 821 66.04 0.96 15.06
C ARG A 821 66.91 2.19 15.31
N THR A 822 67.28 2.46 16.55
CA THR A 822 68.11 3.62 16.92
C THR A 822 69.53 3.40 16.39
N ALA A 823 70.12 2.23 16.62
CA ALA A 823 71.43 1.89 16.10
C ALA A 823 71.46 1.81 14.56
N ALA A 824 70.48 1.11 13.96
CA ALA A 824 70.37 1.00 12.51
C ALA A 824 70.16 2.37 11.83
N GLY A 825 69.30 3.21 12.40
CA GLY A 825 69.03 4.54 11.90
C GLY A 825 70.21 5.50 12.03
N ALA A 826 71.00 5.40 13.11
CA ALA A 826 72.24 6.18 13.26
C ALA A 826 73.27 5.83 12.17
N GLN A 827 73.48 4.53 11.89
CA GLN A 827 74.39 4.11 10.81
C GLN A 827 73.91 4.59 9.44
N LEU A 828 72.61 4.54 9.18
CA LEU A 828 72.05 5.00 7.91
C LEU A 828 72.13 6.52 7.75
N ALA A 829 71.93 7.29 8.83
CA ALA A 829 72.05 8.75 8.83
C ALA A 829 73.49 9.24 8.59
N ASP A 830 74.48 8.43 8.94
CA ASP A 830 75.91 8.71 8.76
C ASP A 830 76.48 8.12 7.46
N ASN A 831 75.66 7.40 6.66
CA ASN A 831 76.08 6.82 5.38
C ASN A 831 76.32 7.93 4.32
N PRO A 832 77.55 8.09 3.79
CA PRO A 832 77.86 9.17 2.84
C PRO A 832 77.12 9.06 1.50
N ARG A 833 76.58 7.88 1.16
CA ARG A 833 75.80 7.64 -0.06
C ARG A 833 74.32 7.97 0.09
N ILE A 834 73.85 8.32 1.29
CA ILE A 834 72.48 8.77 1.54
C ILE A 834 72.52 10.25 1.91
N ARG A 835 72.13 11.12 0.97
CA ARG A 835 71.92 12.53 1.24
C ARG A 835 70.48 12.72 1.70
N ALA A 836 70.30 13.27 2.90
CA ALA A 836 69.00 13.49 3.49
C ALA A 836 68.89 14.90 4.09
N THR A 837 67.67 15.38 4.27
CA THR A 837 67.43 16.61 5.04
C THR A 837 67.78 16.40 6.52
N GLN A 838 68.00 17.48 7.27
CA GLN A 838 68.30 17.36 8.71
C GLN A 838 67.16 16.69 9.47
N GLN A 839 65.91 17.02 9.10
CA GLN A 839 64.72 16.39 9.64
C GLN A 839 64.74 14.86 9.45
N VAL A 840 65.03 14.38 8.23
CA VAL A 840 65.11 12.93 7.96
C VAL A 840 66.22 12.26 8.77
N ARG A 841 67.39 12.91 8.92
CA ARG A 841 68.49 12.39 9.77
C ARG A 841 68.09 12.29 11.24
N ASP A 842 67.36 13.27 11.75
CA ASP A 842 66.89 13.28 13.13
C ASP A 842 65.84 12.17 13.38
N GLU A 843 64.93 11.94 12.43
CA GLU A 843 63.96 10.84 12.47
C GLU A 843 64.62 9.45 12.44
N LEU A 844 65.66 9.28 11.62
CA LEU A 844 66.45 8.06 11.56
C LEU A 844 67.18 7.80 12.89
N ARG A 845 67.91 8.79 13.42
CA ARG A 845 68.63 8.67 14.69
C ARG A 845 67.71 8.45 15.89
N ALA A 846 66.49 8.98 15.84
CA ALA A 846 65.48 8.74 16.86
C ALA A 846 64.83 7.35 16.77
N GLY A 847 65.21 6.52 15.79
CA GLY A 847 64.64 5.19 15.57
C GLY A 847 63.17 5.24 15.14
N ARG A 848 62.70 6.37 14.61
CA ARG A 848 61.28 6.58 14.25
C ARG A 848 60.92 6.01 12.88
N VAL A 849 61.88 5.69 12.02
CA VAL A 849 61.65 5.09 10.70
C VAL A 849 61.42 3.57 10.79
N ASP A 850 60.55 3.03 9.93
CA ASP A 850 60.29 1.59 9.83
C ASP A 850 61.57 0.84 9.45
N PHE A 851 61.85 -0.27 10.16
CA PHE A 851 63.07 -1.05 9.95
C PHE A 851 63.16 -1.64 8.54
N ARG A 852 62.03 -2.03 7.94
CA ARG A 852 61.97 -2.57 6.58
C ARG A 852 62.43 -1.54 5.56
N ALA A 853 61.98 -0.30 5.76
CA ALA A 853 62.37 0.83 4.94
C ALA A 853 63.87 1.14 5.08
N MET A 854 64.39 1.12 6.32
CA MET A 854 65.83 1.31 6.56
C MET A 854 66.68 0.21 5.92
N ALA A 855 66.26 -1.05 6.01
CA ALA A 855 66.97 -2.18 5.40
C ALA A 855 67.01 -2.06 3.86
N VAL A 856 65.88 -1.69 3.25
CA VAL A 856 65.80 -1.43 1.80
C VAL A 856 66.68 -0.25 1.38
N LEU A 857 66.68 0.85 2.14
CA LEU A 857 67.56 1.98 1.87
C LEU A 857 69.04 1.62 2.00
N ALA A 858 69.41 0.85 3.03
CA ALA A 858 70.78 0.40 3.24
C ALA A 858 71.27 -0.41 2.03
N GLU A 859 70.47 -1.36 1.57
CA GLU A 859 70.83 -2.23 0.45
C GLU A 859 70.93 -1.46 -0.88
N ILE A 860 69.99 -0.57 -1.18
CA ILE A 860 70.08 0.26 -2.40
C ILE A 860 71.33 1.16 -2.33
N SER A 861 71.62 1.74 -1.16
CA SER A 861 72.78 2.62 -0.96
C SER A 861 74.14 1.90 -1.06
N ALA A 862 74.14 0.56 -1.00
CA ALA A 862 75.35 -0.23 -1.21
C ALA A 862 75.88 -0.12 -2.65
N GLN A 863 75.03 0.24 -3.62
CA GLN A 863 75.38 0.35 -5.03
C GLN A 863 75.05 1.71 -5.65
N HIS A 864 74.14 2.48 -5.06
CA HIS A 864 73.63 3.73 -5.61
C HIS A 864 73.72 4.90 -4.62
N GLU A 865 73.87 6.12 -5.12
CA GLU A 865 73.68 7.33 -4.31
C GLU A 865 72.20 7.69 -4.24
N LEU A 866 71.69 7.96 -3.03
CA LEU A 866 70.28 8.29 -2.79
C LEU A 866 70.13 9.70 -2.22
N VAL A 867 69.12 10.42 -2.69
CA VAL A 867 68.61 11.62 -2.03
C VAL A 867 67.24 11.34 -1.43
N VAL A 868 67.14 11.34 -0.11
CA VAL A 868 65.87 11.10 0.63
C VAL A 868 65.31 12.44 1.09
N GLY A 869 64.21 12.86 0.45
CA GLY A 869 63.56 14.15 0.71
C GLY A 869 62.75 14.15 2.00
N ALA A 870 62.03 13.05 2.26
CA ALA A 870 61.15 12.94 3.41
C ALA A 870 60.94 11.48 3.88
N VAL A 871 60.69 11.34 5.18
CA VAL A 871 60.11 10.15 5.79
C VAL A 871 58.84 10.58 6.52
N LEU A 872 57.73 9.91 6.23
CA LEU A 872 56.43 10.33 6.74
C LEU A 872 55.47 9.16 6.92
N ASN A 873 54.37 9.44 7.62
CA ASN A 873 53.18 8.61 7.64
C ASN A 873 51.98 9.40 7.08
N PRO A 874 50.94 8.70 6.59
CA PRO A 874 49.66 9.33 6.27
C PRO A 874 49.14 10.17 7.44
N ALA A 875 48.42 11.25 7.14
CA ALA A 875 47.90 12.17 8.16
C ALA A 875 47.10 11.47 9.27
N ALA A 876 46.33 10.43 8.90
CA ALA A 876 45.54 9.65 9.84
C ALA A 876 46.37 8.88 10.87
N GLU A 877 47.64 8.58 10.59
CA GLU A 877 48.54 7.82 11.48
C GLU A 877 49.39 8.75 12.37
N GLN A 878 49.27 10.06 12.24
CA GLN A 878 50.06 10.99 13.05
C GLN A 878 49.67 10.88 14.53
N GLY A 879 50.67 10.67 15.39
CA GLY A 879 50.47 10.51 16.83
C GLY A 879 49.93 9.15 17.27
N SER A 880 49.91 8.14 16.39
CA SER A 880 49.60 6.74 16.74
C SER A 880 50.81 5.99 17.33
N GLY A 881 52.02 6.58 17.25
CA GLY A 881 53.27 5.94 17.69
C GLY A 881 53.82 4.90 16.71
N GLN A 882 53.20 4.74 15.54
CA GLN A 882 53.69 3.85 14.48
C GLN A 882 54.99 4.37 13.86
N PRO A 883 55.92 3.48 13.43
CA PRO A 883 57.10 3.88 12.69
C PRO A 883 56.74 4.61 11.38
N LEU A 884 57.59 5.54 10.94
CA LEU A 884 57.48 6.20 9.65
C LEU A 884 57.73 5.19 8.54
N ARG A 885 56.67 4.83 7.82
CA ARG A 885 56.63 3.71 6.86
C ARG A 885 56.52 4.17 5.40
N THR A 886 56.58 5.47 5.14
CA THR A 886 56.70 6.00 3.77
C THR A 886 58.04 6.72 3.62
N VAL A 887 58.79 6.33 2.59
CA VAL A 887 60.06 6.98 2.22
C VAL A 887 59.90 7.66 0.87
N VAL A 888 60.26 8.93 0.80
CA VAL A 888 60.33 9.70 -0.45
C VAL A 888 61.78 9.81 -0.90
N VAL A 889 62.06 9.21 -2.04
CA VAL A 889 63.36 9.29 -2.71
C VAL A 889 63.23 10.34 -3.81
N ASP A 890 64.03 11.40 -3.74
CA ASP A 890 64.03 12.48 -4.73
C ASP A 890 64.91 12.11 -5.91
N LEU A 891 66.13 11.62 -5.64
CA LEU A 891 67.13 11.27 -6.65
C LEU A 891 67.76 9.90 -6.39
N VAL A 892 68.09 9.18 -7.46
CA VAL A 892 68.95 7.99 -7.48
C VAL A 892 70.08 8.24 -8.48
N ASP A 893 71.34 8.17 -8.05
CA ASP A 893 72.54 8.49 -8.85
C ASP A 893 72.43 9.85 -9.57
N GLY A 894 71.88 10.85 -8.88
CA GLY A 894 71.68 12.21 -9.41
C GLY A 894 70.51 12.36 -10.40
N ARG A 895 69.76 11.30 -10.70
CA ARG A 895 68.57 11.34 -11.57
C ARG A 895 67.27 11.35 -10.74
N PRO A 896 66.22 12.08 -11.15
CA PRO A 896 64.91 12.06 -10.50
C PRO A 896 64.36 10.65 -10.35
N ALA A 897 63.99 10.25 -9.14
CA ALA A 897 63.47 8.90 -8.87
C ALA A 897 62.10 8.64 -9.55
N GLY A 898 61.37 9.70 -9.87
CA GLY A 898 60.12 9.67 -10.63
C GLY A 898 60.30 9.60 -12.15
N ASP A 899 61.53 9.68 -12.68
CA ASP A 899 61.82 9.41 -14.11
C ASP A 899 61.36 7.98 -14.44
N PRO A 900 60.53 7.76 -15.49
CA PRO A 900 59.98 6.44 -15.81
C PRO A 900 60.99 5.28 -15.83
N ALA A 901 62.21 5.52 -16.32
CA ALA A 901 63.24 4.48 -16.37
C ALA A 901 63.82 4.15 -14.97
N VAL A 902 64.03 5.18 -14.14
CA VAL A 902 64.53 5.03 -12.77
C VAL A 902 63.46 4.42 -11.87
N LEU A 903 62.22 4.90 -11.99
CA LEU A 903 61.07 4.42 -11.25
C LEU A 903 60.81 2.94 -11.53
N GLU A 904 60.88 2.51 -12.79
CA GLU A 904 60.63 1.11 -13.15
C GLU A 904 61.76 0.19 -12.68
N ALA A 905 63.02 0.63 -12.76
CA ALA A 905 64.15 -0.09 -12.19
C ALA A 905 64.03 -0.22 -10.66
N LEU A 906 63.73 0.88 -9.98
CA LEU A 906 63.50 0.94 -8.54
C LEU A 906 62.35 0.02 -8.14
N ARG A 907 61.19 0.13 -8.81
CA ARG A 907 60.01 -0.72 -8.59
C ARG A 907 60.33 -2.19 -8.76
N THR A 908 60.98 -2.56 -9.86
CA THR A 908 61.35 -3.96 -10.16
C THR A 908 62.25 -4.52 -9.05
N TRP A 909 63.24 -3.76 -8.61
CA TRP A 909 64.17 -4.19 -7.57
C TRP A 909 63.50 -4.30 -6.18
N VAL A 910 62.74 -3.28 -5.75
CA VAL A 910 62.15 -3.28 -4.39
C VAL A 910 61.01 -4.29 -4.25
N THR A 911 60.25 -4.52 -5.31
CA THR A 911 59.16 -5.52 -5.30
C THR A 911 59.67 -6.96 -5.38
N ALA A 912 60.91 -7.18 -5.84
CA ALA A 912 61.56 -8.49 -5.82
C ALA A 912 62.03 -8.93 -4.42
N GLN A 913 61.98 -8.04 -3.42
CA GLN A 913 62.38 -8.34 -2.05
C GLN A 913 61.42 -9.34 -1.40
N ARG A 914 61.93 -10.14 -0.45
CA ARG A 914 61.08 -11.08 0.30
C ARG A 914 60.21 -10.33 1.31
N SER A 915 59.00 -10.85 1.57
CA SER A 915 58.19 -10.39 2.71
C SER A 915 58.98 -10.55 4.02
N PRO A 916 59.00 -9.55 4.93
CA PRO A 916 58.17 -8.33 4.92
C PRO A 916 58.82 -7.09 4.27
N TYR A 917 60.00 -7.20 3.63
CA TYR A 917 60.81 -6.04 3.20
C TYR A 917 60.35 -5.37 1.90
N ALA A 918 59.61 -6.06 1.03
CA ALA A 918 59.08 -5.44 -0.18
C ALA A 918 58.04 -4.34 0.16
N PRO A 919 58.15 -3.12 -0.39
CA PRO A 919 57.12 -2.10 -0.22
C PRO A 919 55.83 -2.53 -0.93
N SER A 920 54.71 -2.11 -0.37
CA SER A 920 53.38 -2.42 -0.91
C SER A 920 53.04 -1.61 -2.15
N THR A 921 53.54 -0.37 -2.24
CA THR A 921 53.37 0.49 -3.42
C THR A 921 54.64 1.29 -3.69
N VAL A 922 54.88 1.55 -4.98
CA VAL A 922 55.95 2.42 -5.48
C VAL A 922 55.33 3.35 -6.51
N ARG A 923 55.21 4.63 -6.16
CA ARG A 923 54.50 5.63 -6.98
C ARG A 923 55.36 6.87 -7.25
N PRO A 924 55.26 7.47 -8.44
CA PRO A 924 55.91 8.74 -8.72
C PRO A 924 55.19 9.88 -7.98
N LEU A 925 55.95 10.94 -7.68
CA LEU A 925 55.45 12.19 -7.14
C LEU A 925 55.53 13.30 -8.21
N ALA A 926 54.66 14.30 -8.11
CA ALA A 926 54.60 15.41 -9.06
C ALA A 926 55.91 16.23 -9.12
N GLU A 927 56.68 16.23 -8.04
CA GLU A 927 57.96 16.94 -7.91
C GLU A 927 59.15 16.14 -8.45
N GLY A 928 58.92 15.00 -9.12
CA GLY A 928 59.97 14.19 -9.75
C GLY A 928 60.61 13.14 -8.84
N GLY A 929 60.17 13.00 -7.59
CA GLY A 929 60.56 11.91 -6.69
C GLY A 929 59.69 10.65 -6.80
N ALA A 930 60.01 9.63 -6.02
CA ALA A 930 59.25 8.39 -5.87
C ALA A 930 58.96 8.09 -4.40
N ALA A 931 57.72 7.71 -4.08
CA ALA A 931 57.31 7.30 -2.74
C ALA A 931 57.20 5.77 -2.66
N LEU A 932 57.85 5.20 -1.65
CA LEU A 932 57.80 3.79 -1.29
C LEU A 932 57.04 3.66 0.03
N ASP A 933 55.96 2.87 0.04
CA ASP A 933 55.05 2.73 1.20
C ASP A 933 54.93 1.26 1.63
N TRP A 934 55.17 1.00 2.91
CA TRP A 934 55.01 -0.32 3.52
C TRP A 934 53.75 -0.40 4.38
N ARG A 935 52.84 -1.32 4.05
CA ARG A 935 51.63 -1.63 4.85
C ARG A 935 51.96 -2.07 6.28
N ILE A 936 51.00 -1.90 7.17
CA ILE A 936 51.02 -2.43 8.53
C ILE A 936 50.87 -3.96 8.41
N PRO A 937 51.84 -4.75 8.92
CA PRO A 937 51.83 -6.21 8.80
C PRO A 937 50.66 -6.83 9.58
N ASN A 938 50.26 -8.04 9.18
CA ASN A 938 49.29 -8.81 9.94
C ASN A 938 49.91 -9.31 11.27
N PRO A 939 49.09 -9.48 12.31
CA PRO A 939 49.47 -10.23 13.50
C PRO A 939 49.95 -11.64 13.11
N GLY A 940 51.20 -11.98 13.44
CA GLY A 940 51.80 -13.27 13.10
C GLY A 940 52.63 -13.28 11.81
N ASP A 941 52.67 -12.19 11.04
CA ASP A 941 53.65 -12.04 9.96
C ASP A 941 55.08 -12.10 10.54
N PRO A 942 56.06 -12.67 9.81
CA PRO A 942 57.43 -12.74 10.29
C PRO A 942 57.97 -11.34 10.57
N ALA A 943 58.44 -11.11 11.80
CA ALA A 943 59.08 -9.86 12.16
C ALA A 943 60.34 -9.64 11.28
N PRO A 944 60.62 -8.39 10.87
CA PRO A 944 61.88 -8.11 10.20
C PRO A 944 63.04 -8.46 11.14
N ARG A 945 64.02 -9.18 10.59
CA ARG A 945 65.24 -9.63 11.29
C ARG A 945 66.43 -8.79 10.90
#